data_AF-A0A5D3BHL5-F1
#
_entry.id   AF-A0A5D3BHL5-F1
#
_cell.length_a   1.000
_cell.length_b   1.000
_cell.length_c   1.000
_cell.angle_alpha   90.00
_cell.angle_beta   90.00
_cell.angle_gamma   90.00
#
_symmetry.space_group_name_H-M   'P 1'
#
loop_
_entity.id
_entity.type
_entity.pdbx_description
1 polymer ?
#
loop_
_entity_poly.entity_id
_entity_poly.type
_entity_poly.pdbx_seq_one_letter_code
_entity_poly.pdbx_strand_id
1 'polypeptide(L)'
;MASASKKTTLFSSDVCCHSTAAGSTTVPREAASVASANVVQDWNLTTNDRADDRRTSKNVAIPSGEDRVMCFRFPVIFYFDLEPLATTYYLTMHCLKCVSIFTSHGTRVVPPMLRAQSRHPLDPLSAAEISVAVATVRAAGATPEVRDSMRFIEVVLLEPEKHVVALADAYFFPPFQPSLLPKTKGGPVIPTKLPPRRARIVVYNKKSNETSIWVVELSEVHAVTRGGHHRGKVISSSVVPEVQPPMDAAEYAECEAIVKEYPPFIEAMKKRGIEDMDLVMVDPWCVGYHSEVDAPGRRLAKPLIFCRTESDCPMENGYARPVEGIHVLVDMQNMVVIEFEDRKLVPLPPADPLRNYTSGETRGGVDRSDVKPLQIVQPEGPSFRVNGYYVEWQKWNFRIGFTPREGLVIYSVAYVDGSRGRRPVAHRLSFVEMVVPYGDPNDPHYRKNAFDAGEDGLGKNAHSLKKGCDCLGYIKYFDAHFTNFTGGVETIENCVCMHEEDHGILWKHQDWRTGLAEVRRSRRLTVSFICTVANYEYGFFWHFFQDGKIEAEVKLTGILSLGALQPGEYRKYGTMIAPGLYAPVHQHFFVARMDMAVDCKPGEAFNQVVEVDLKVEGPGENNVHNNAFYAEETLLKSEMQAMRDCSPLSARHWIVRNTRTVNRTGQLTGYKLLPGSNCLPLAGSEAKFLRRASFLKHNLWVTQYSRDEMFPGGEFPNQNPRVGEGLSTWVKQDRPLEETDIVLWYVFGITHVPRLEDWPVMPVDRIGFTLLPHGFFNCSPAVDVPPSTCELDSKDTDAKETVVTKPIQTPIIAKL
;
A
#
# COMPACT_ATOMS: atom_id res chain seq x y z
N MET A 1 -26.70 33.81 -43.19
CA MET A 1 -26.41 35.01 -44.00
C MET A 1 -24.95 35.43 -43.76
N ALA A 2 -24.41 36.27 -44.65
CA ALA A 2 -23.00 36.74 -44.65
C ALA A 2 -22.67 37.66 -43.43
N SER A 3 -21.45 38.16 -43.18
CA SER A 3 -20.18 38.21 -43.94
C SER A 3 -18.96 38.47 -43.01
N ALA A 4 -17.73 38.37 -43.53
CA ALA A 4 -16.48 38.65 -42.83
C ALA A 4 -15.94 40.09 -42.97
N SER A 5 -15.07 40.53 -42.05
CA SER A 5 -13.81 41.29 -42.28
C SER A 5 -13.02 41.34 -40.95
N LYS A 6 -11.72 41.07 -40.81
CA LYS A 6 -10.46 41.58 -41.43
C LYS A 6 -10.14 43.06 -41.13
N LYS A 7 -9.10 43.27 -40.29
CA LYS A 7 -8.11 44.35 -40.45
C LYS A 7 -6.73 43.93 -39.91
N THR A 8 -5.67 44.46 -40.51
CA THR A 8 -4.26 44.10 -40.32
C THR A 8 -3.40 45.32 -40.63
N THR A 9 -2.35 45.61 -39.85
CA THR A 9 -1.11 46.36 -40.24
C THR A 9 -0.12 46.32 -39.05
N LEU A 10 1.07 45.71 -39.16
CA LEU A 10 2.40 46.29 -39.55
C LEU A 10 3.09 47.07 -38.40
N PHE A 11 4.41 47.09 -38.20
CA PHE A 11 5.57 46.89 -39.12
C PHE A 11 6.78 46.12 -38.51
N SER A 12 7.74 45.75 -39.38
CA SER A 12 9.03 45.05 -39.14
C SER A 12 10.21 45.99 -38.82
N SER A 13 11.31 45.43 -38.31
CA SER A 13 12.66 45.79 -38.76
C SER A 13 13.65 44.60 -38.71
N ASP A 14 14.15 44.18 -39.88
CA ASP A 14 15.20 43.17 -40.13
C ASP A 14 16.61 43.66 -39.66
N VAL A 15 17.70 42.87 -39.64
CA VAL A 15 18.59 42.45 -40.77
C VAL A 15 19.65 41.45 -40.19
N CYS A 16 19.85 40.22 -40.70
CA CYS A 16 20.80 39.76 -41.77
C CYS A 16 22.31 39.90 -41.42
N CYS A 17 23.29 39.01 -41.73
CA CYS A 17 23.56 37.96 -42.75
C CYS A 17 24.44 36.80 -42.13
N HIS A 18 24.42 35.50 -42.52
CA HIS A 18 25.08 34.82 -43.68
C HIS A 18 26.62 34.98 -43.75
N SER A 19 27.49 33.98 -44.05
CA SER A 19 27.32 32.58 -44.53
C SER A 19 28.61 31.68 -44.48
N THR A 20 28.45 30.35 -44.71
CA THR A 20 29.33 29.37 -45.44
C THR A 20 30.75 28.93 -45.00
N ALA A 21 30.85 27.61 -44.68
CA ALA A 21 31.60 26.53 -45.37
C ALA A 21 33.13 26.23 -45.17
N ALA A 22 33.38 24.92 -44.92
CA ALA A 22 34.48 24.03 -45.36
C ALA A 22 35.94 24.21 -44.90
N GLY A 23 36.60 23.08 -44.56
CA GLY A 23 38.07 22.96 -44.42
C GLY A 23 38.54 21.75 -43.59
N SER A 24 39.22 20.79 -44.22
CA SER A 24 39.83 19.60 -43.60
C SER A 24 41.32 19.79 -43.31
N THR A 25 41.88 19.17 -42.26
CA THR A 25 43.28 18.64 -42.25
C THR A 25 43.55 17.70 -41.06
N THR A 26 44.71 17.04 -41.04
CA THR A 26 44.97 15.74 -40.40
C THR A 26 46.26 15.68 -39.56
N VAL A 27 46.27 14.85 -38.49
CA VAL A 27 47.42 14.06 -37.96
C VAL A 27 48.53 14.88 -37.22
N PRO A 28 49.36 14.32 -36.29
CA PRO A 28 49.59 12.91 -35.87
C PRO A 28 49.46 12.56 -34.37
N ARG A 29 49.63 11.26 -34.06
CA ARG A 29 50.03 10.69 -32.76
C ARG A 29 51.49 11.05 -32.41
N GLU A 30 51.82 11.05 -31.12
CA GLU A 30 53.12 10.53 -30.68
C GLU A 30 53.01 9.84 -29.31
N ALA A 31 53.96 8.95 -28.99
CA ALA A 31 53.93 8.07 -27.83
C ALA A 31 55.25 8.13 -27.07
N ALA A 32 55.20 7.95 -25.74
CA ALA A 32 56.40 7.74 -24.93
C ALA A 32 56.11 6.83 -23.73
N SER A 33 56.53 5.57 -23.85
CA SER A 33 56.65 4.62 -22.74
C SER A 33 58.09 4.63 -22.23
N VAL A 34 58.31 4.67 -20.91
CA VAL A 34 59.58 4.30 -20.28
C VAL A 34 59.31 3.46 -19.03
N ALA A 35 59.71 2.18 -19.05
CA ALA A 35 59.93 1.34 -17.87
C ALA A 35 61.31 1.70 -17.27
N SER A 36 61.69 1.40 -16.03
CA SER A 36 61.78 0.07 -15.39
C SER A 36 62.41 0.30 -13.99
N ALA A 37 61.89 -0.25 -12.89
CA ALA A 37 62.12 -1.59 -12.34
C ALA A 37 63.32 -1.72 -11.37
N ASN A 38 63.03 -2.19 -10.14
CA ASN A 38 63.77 -3.17 -9.33
C ASN A 38 62.90 -3.44 -8.07
N VAL A 39 62.30 -4.63 -7.88
CA VAL A 39 62.89 -5.94 -7.50
C VAL A 39 63.31 -5.96 -6.01
N VAL A 40 62.99 -6.95 -5.16
CA VAL A 40 62.03 -8.09 -5.08
C VAL A 40 62.12 -8.55 -3.61
N GLN A 41 61.04 -9.09 -3.01
CA GLN A 41 61.17 -10.33 -2.21
C GLN A 41 59.83 -11.05 -2.02
N ASP A 42 59.80 -12.30 -2.49
CA ASP A 42 58.66 -13.20 -2.51
C ASP A 42 58.33 -13.77 -1.12
N TRP A 43 57.07 -14.16 -0.92
CA TRP A 43 56.73 -15.49 -0.41
C TRP A 43 55.48 -15.99 -1.15
N ASN A 44 55.61 -17.10 -1.86
CA ASN A 44 54.54 -17.72 -2.64
C ASN A 44 54.56 -19.22 -2.35
N LEU A 45 53.43 -19.80 -1.94
CA LEU A 45 53.23 -21.25 -1.94
C LEU A 45 51.80 -21.58 -2.39
N THR A 46 51.74 -21.95 -3.66
CA THR A 46 50.66 -22.58 -4.43
C THR A 46 50.45 -24.04 -3.97
N THR A 47 49.37 -24.80 -4.22
CA THR A 47 48.20 -24.70 -5.14
C THR A 47 47.23 -25.89 -4.91
N ASN A 48 46.03 -25.84 -5.51
CA ASN A 48 45.24 -27.00 -6.04
C ASN A 48 44.53 -27.96 -5.04
N ASP A 49 43.38 -28.58 -5.36
CA ASP A 49 42.34 -28.28 -6.37
C ASP A 49 41.01 -29.02 -6.05
N ARG A 50 39.88 -28.42 -6.48
CA ARG A 50 38.62 -29.01 -7.03
C ARG A 50 37.81 -30.20 -6.42
N ALA A 51 36.50 -30.04 -6.61
CA ALA A 51 35.48 -31.00 -7.12
C ALA A 51 34.31 -31.40 -6.18
N ASP A 52 33.11 -30.99 -6.61
CA ASP A 52 31.81 -31.68 -6.62
C ASP A 52 31.39 -32.65 -5.49
N ASP A 53 30.16 -32.48 -4.97
CA ASP A 53 29.06 -33.27 -5.55
C ASP A 53 27.65 -32.70 -5.32
N ARG A 54 26.69 -33.15 -6.13
CA ARG A 54 25.27 -32.76 -6.12
C ARG A 54 24.36 -33.89 -5.59
N ARG A 55 23.17 -33.46 -5.17
CA ARG A 55 21.83 -34.12 -5.36
C ARG A 55 21.28 -35.16 -4.34
N THR A 56 19.95 -35.06 -4.29
CA THR A 56 18.91 -36.08 -4.01
C THR A 56 18.65 -36.57 -2.59
N SER A 57 17.58 -36.02 -2.01
CA SER A 57 16.71 -36.71 -1.06
C SER A 57 15.71 -37.62 -1.79
N LYS A 58 15.53 -38.86 -1.32
CA LYS A 58 14.33 -39.69 -1.55
C LYS A 58 14.04 -40.56 -0.32
N ASN A 59 12.75 -40.78 -0.08
CA ASN A 59 12.20 -41.56 1.04
C ASN A 59 12.53 -43.06 0.92
N VAL A 60 12.49 -43.81 2.04
CA VAL A 60 11.50 -44.88 2.33
C VAL A 60 11.96 -45.84 3.47
N ALA A 61 11.00 -46.16 4.35
CA ALA A 61 10.83 -47.35 5.23
C ALA A 61 11.73 -47.63 6.45
N ILE A 62 11.01 -48.03 7.51
CA ILE A 62 11.43 -48.69 8.75
C ILE A 62 11.26 -50.21 8.58
N PRO A 63 12.02 -51.06 9.32
CA PRO A 63 11.35 -52.12 10.06
C PRO A 63 11.84 -52.33 11.52
N SER A 64 10.91 -52.88 12.32
CA SER A 64 11.01 -53.53 13.65
C SER A 64 12.34 -54.20 14.05
N GLY A 65 12.68 -54.38 15.33
CA GLY A 65 11.99 -54.08 16.61
C GLY A 65 12.51 -54.95 17.78
N GLU A 66 12.13 -54.64 19.03
CA GLU A 66 12.10 -55.50 20.26
C GLU A 66 13.41 -56.17 20.79
N ASP A 67 13.68 -56.37 22.09
CA ASP A 67 13.20 -55.74 23.35
C ASP A 67 14.12 -56.14 24.56
N ARG A 68 14.19 -55.31 25.62
CA ARG A 68 14.72 -55.57 27.02
C ARG A 68 16.25 -55.81 27.19
N VAL A 69 16.90 -55.47 28.32
CA VAL A 69 16.63 -55.81 29.75
C VAL A 69 17.26 -54.81 30.76
N MET A 70 16.48 -54.34 31.77
CA MET A 70 16.80 -53.94 33.19
C MET A 70 17.98 -53.00 33.57
N CYS A 71 18.02 -52.29 34.72
CA CYS A 71 17.02 -51.72 35.65
C CYS A 71 17.72 -50.87 36.76
N PHE A 72 17.02 -49.86 37.35
CA PHE A 72 17.27 -49.23 38.68
C PHE A 72 18.58 -48.39 38.88
N ARG A 73 18.66 -47.33 39.71
CA ARG A 73 17.74 -46.69 40.70
C ARG A 73 18.18 -45.24 41.07
N PHE A 74 17.20 -44.32 41.23
CA PHE A 74 17.13 -43.16 42.18
C PHE A 74 18.18 -42.00 42.20
N PRO A 75 17.86 -40.82 42.82
CA PRO A 75 16.55 -40.21 43.15
C PRO A 75 16.39 -38.70 42.81
N VAL A 76 15.16 -38.21 43.02
CA VAL A 76 14.74 -36.79 43.15
C VAL A 76 14.40 -36.52 44.63
N ILE A 77 14.49 -35.27 45.16
CA ILE A 77 13.53 -34.63 46.11
C ILE A 77 14.04 -33.28 46.70
N PHE A 78 13.10 -32.43 47.11
CA PHE A 78 13.19 -31.10 47.74
C PHE A 78 13.34 -31.12 49.30
N TYR A 79 13.49 -29.92 49.90
CA TYR A 79 12.75 -29.36 51.07
C TYR A 79 13.44 -29.10 52.44
N PHE A 80 13.06 -27.93 53.02
CA PHE A 80 12.92 -27.55 54.46
C PHE A 80 14.21 -27.57 55.36
N ASP A 81 14.32 -26.91 56.53
CA ASP A 81 13.32 -26.34 57.47
C ASP A 81 13.85 -25.24 58.46
N LEU A 82 12.90 -24.51 59.08
CA LEU A 82 12.81 -23.86 60.43
C LEU A 82 13.98 -23.21 61.24
N GLU A 83 13.76 -21.93 61.63
CA GLU A 83 13.87 -21.26 62.98
C GLU A 83 15.06 -21.48 63.98
N PRO A 84 15.16 -20.73 65.12
CA PRO A 84 15.33 -19.27 65.26
C PRO A 84 16.49 -18.90 66.22
N LEU A 85 16.93 -17.63 66.31
CA LEU A 85 17.63 -17.12 67.51
C LEU A 85 17.70 -15.58 67.56
N ALA A 86 17.48 -15.02 68.75
CA ALA A 86 17.48 -13.58 69.00
C ALA A 86 18.88 -13.06 69.38
N THR A 87 19.14 -11.76 69.16
CA THR A 87 19.68 -10.84 70.19
C THR A 87 19.47 -9.38 69.76
N THR A 88 19.06 -8.55 70.72
CA THR A 88 18.68 -7.14 70.62
C THR A 88 19.88 -6.19 70.45
N TYR A 89 19.72 -5.12 69.66
CA TYR A 89 20.29 -3.81 70.00
C TYR A 89 19.32 -2.67 69.65
N TYR A 90 19.08 -1.78 70.63
CA TYR A 90 18.32 -0.52 70.52
C TYR A 90 19.22 0.57 69.84
N LEU A 91 18.76 1.69 69.26
CA LEU A 91 17.96 2.76 69.88
C LEU A 91 17.73 3.91 68.86
N THR A 92 16.49 4.43 68.67
CA THR A 92 16.11 5.83 68.26
C THR A 92 16.72 6.47 66.98
N MET A 93 16.21 7.52 66.30
CA MET A 93 14.98 8.33 66.22
C MET A 93 15.05 9.04 64.83
N HIS A 94 14.00 9.55 64.17
CA HIS A 94 12.59 9.77 64.52
C HIS A 94 11.72 9.68 63.25
N CYS A 95 10.41 9.54 63.38
CA CYS A 95 9.43 9.92 62.35
C CYS A 95 8.38 10.85 62.98
N LEU A 96 7.94 11.90 62.28
CA LEU A 96 6.89 12.82 62.74
C LEU A 96 5.71 12.77 61.76
N LYS A 97 4.53 12.41 62.28
CA LYS A 97 3.27 12.27 61.56
C LYS A 97 2.50 13.60 61.52
N CYS A 98 1.70 13.83 60.48
CA CYS A 98 0.22 13.97 60.53
C CYS A 98 -0.29 14.44 59.15
N VAL A 99 -1.05 13.64 58.38
CA VAL A 99 -2.47 13.24 58.53
C VAL A 99 -3.45 14.29 57.95
N SER A 100 -4.12 13.90 56.88
CA SER A 100 -5.50 14.33 56.59
C SER A 100 -6.28 13.18 55.93
N ILE A 101 -7.52 13.03 56.39
CA ILE A 101 -8.40 11.87 56.18
C ILE A 101 -9.16 12.00 54.84
N PHE A 102 -9.35 10.89 54.11
CA PHE A 102 -10.49 10.73 53.22
C PHE A 102 -11.15 9.36 53.37
N THR A 103 -12.45 9.31 53.13
CA THR A 103 -13.38 8.29 53.61
C THR A 103 -13.50 7.07 52.69
N SER A 104 -13.68 5.90 53.30
CA SER A 104 -13.91 4.63 52.60
C SER A 104 -15.29 4.57 51.95
N HIS A 105 -15.36 4.84 50.64
CA HIS A 105 -16.46 4.37 49.81
C HIS A 105 -16.10 3.02 49.19
N GLY A 106 -16.94 2.01 49.44
CA GLY A 106 -16.68 0.63 49.00
C GLY A 106 -16.66 0.51 47.49
N THR A 107 -15.48 0.32 46.91
CA THR A 107 -15.32 -0.15 45.53
C THR A 107 -15.86 -1.57 45.42
N ARG A 108 -17.02 -1.73 44.79
CA ARG A 108 -17.43 -3.03 44.26
C ARG A 108 -16.37 -3.46 43.25
N VAL A 109 -15.54 -4.43 43.61
CA VAL A 109 -14.71 -5.17 42.67
C VAL A 109 -15.66 -5.88 41.71
N VAL A 110 -15.80 -5.33 40.51
CA VAL A 110 -16.51 -5.99 39.42
C VAL A 110 -15.70 -7.26 39.11
N PRO A 111 -16.29 -8.47 39.17
CA PRO A 111 -15.56 -9.68 38.84
C PRO A 111 -15.07 -9.56 37.39
N PRO A 112 -13.83 -9.98 37.07
CA PRO A 112 -13.33 -9.90 35.71
C PRO A 112 -14.24 -10.71 34.80
N MET A 113 -14.95 -10.04 33.89
CA MET A 113 -15.78 -10.71 32.90
C MET A 113 -14.87 -11.60 32.06
N LEU A 114 -15.04 -12.92 32.20
CA LEU A 114 -14.46 -13.91 31.29
C LEU A 114 -14.90 -13.55 29.87
N ARG A 115 -13.95 -13.04 29.07
CA ARG A 115 -14.23 -12.58 27.71
C ARG A 115 -14.62 -13.78 26.85
N ALA A 116 -15.91 -13.87 26.50
CA ALA A 116 -16.45 -14.96 25.69
C ALA A 116 -15.85 -15.01 24.26
N GLN A 117 -15.36 -13.87 23.76
CA GLN A 117 -14.64 -13.76 22.49
C GLN A 117 -13.22 -13.25 22.71
N SER A 118 -12.25 -13.89 22.06
CA SER A 118 -10.82 -13.62 22.12
C SER A 118 -10.28 -12.78 20.95
N ARG A 119 -11.08 -12.61 19.88
CA ARG A 119 -10.71 -11.89 18.65
C ARG A 119 -11.66 -10.72 18.40
N HIS A 120 -11.12 -9.66 17.81
CA HIS A 120 -11.91 -8.51 17.38
C HIS A 120 -12.65 -8.83 16.07
N PRO A 121 -13.86 -8.31 15.84
CA PRO A 121 -14.60 -8.55 14.60
C PRO A 121 -13.82 -8.17 13.32
N LEU A 122 -13.02 -7.10 13.39
CA LEU A 122 -12.16 -6.58 12.31
C LEU A 122 -10.75 -7.22 12.19
N ASP A 123 -10.37 -8.16 13.05
CA ASP A 123 -9.12 -8.92 12.78
C ASP A 123 -9.29 -9.64 11.40
N PRO A 124 -8.25 -9.94 10.61
CA PRO A 124 -8.41 -10.76 9.40
C PRO A 124 -9.08 -12.13 9.64
N LEU A 125 -9.51 -12.79 8.57
CA LEU A 125 -9.89 -14.20 8.67
C LEU A 125 -8.63 -15.05 8.88
N SER A 126 -8.65 -15.92 9.88
CA SER A 126 -7.59 -16.90 10.06
C SER A 126 -7.68 -18.05 9.04
N ALA A 127 -6.58 -18.73 8.78
CA ALA A 127 -6.51 -19.93 7.93
C ALA A 127 -7.63 -20.95 8.20
N ALA A 128 -8.00 -21.15 9.47
CA ALA A 128 -9.07 -22.07 9.84
C ALA A 128 -10.48 -21.53 9.49
N GLU A 129 -10.71 -20.23 9.60
CA GLU A 129 -11.97 -19.59 9.17
C GLU A 129 -12.13 -19.62 7.65
N ILE A 130 -11.03 -19.41 6.89
CA ILE A 130 -11.01 -19.55 5.42
C ILE A 130 -11.33 -21.01 5.02
N SER A 131 -10.64 -21.98 5.63
CA SER A 131 -10.90 -23.41 5.42
C SER A 131 -12.37 -23.79 5.66
N VAL A 132 -12.96 -23.29 6.75
CA VAL A 132 -14.38 -23.51 7.08
C VAL A 132 -15.31 -22.86 6.06
N ALA A 133 -15.01 -21.63 5.61
CA ALA A 133 -15.81 -20.94 4.59
C ALA A 133 -15.81 -21.70 3.26
N VAL A 134 -14.63 -22.07 2.75
CA VAL A 134 -14.48 -22.87 1.52
C VAL A 134 -15.21 -24.20 1.63
N ALA A 135 -14.97 -24.96 2.70
CA ALA A 135 -15.61 -26.27 2.90
C ALA A 135 -17.14 -26.18 2.98
N THR A 136 -17.65 -25.08 3.55
CA THR A 136 -19.10 -24.81 3.64
C THR A 136 -19.71 -24.53 2.26
N VAL A 137 -19.10 -23.65 1.46
CA VAL A 137 -19.58 -23.35 0.10
C VAL A 137 -19.46 -24.56 -0.82
N ARG A 138 -18.31 -25.28 -0.79
CA ARG A 138 -18.11 -26.51 -1.57
C ARG A 138 -19.11 -27.59 -1.18
N ALA A 139 -19.45 -27.75 0.10
CA ALA A 139 -20.48 -28.70 0.53
C ALA A 139 -21.90 -28.30 0.07
N ALA A 140 -22.17 -27.01 -0.16
CA ALA A 140 -23.45 -26.51 -0.65
C ALA A 140 -23.66 -26.66 -2.17
N GLY A 141 -22.60 -26.96 -2.94
CA GLY A 141 -22.72 -27.24 -4.38
C GLY A 141 -23.65 -28.44 -4.65
N ALA A 142 -24.53 -28.32 -5.63
CA ALA A 142 -25.63 -29.27 -5.85
C ALA A 142 -25.17 -30.68 -6.27
N THR A 143 -24.17 -30.78 -7.14
CA THR A 143 -23.63 -32.05 -7.67
C THR A 143 -22.10 -32.09 -7.52
N PRO A 144 -21.44 -33.26 -7.53
CA PRO A 144 -19.98 -33.36 -7.47
C PRO A 144 -19.28 -32.52 -8.55
N GLU A 145 -19.78 -32.56 -9.78
CA GLU A 145 -19.18 -31.85 -10.92
C GLU A 145 -19.20 -30.32 -10.73
N VAL A 146 -20.25 -29.79 -10.09
CA VAL A 146 -20.34 -28.38 -9.71
C VAL A 146 -19.33 -28.05 -8.61
N ARG A 147 -19.11 -28.95 -7.65
CA ARG A 147 -18.14 -28.75 -6.55
C ARG A 147 -16.70 -28.77 -7.05
N ASP A 148 -16.41 -29.61 -8.03
CA ASP A 148 -15.07 -29.76 -8.60
C ASP A 148 -14.74 -28.65 -9.61
N SER A 149 -15.75 -28.02 -10.21
CA SER A 149 -15.59 -26.84 -11.08
C SER A 149 -15.58 -25.49 -10.34
N MET A 150 -15.89 -25.45 -9.04
CA MET A 150 -15.74 -24.25 -8.21
C MET A 150 -14.28 -23.82 -8.13
N ARG A 151 -14.04 -22.52 -8.32
CA ARG A 151 -12.78 -21.82 -8.10
C ARG A 151 -13.02 -20.65 -7.17
N PHE A 152 -12.17 -20.53 -6.15
CA PHE A 152 -12.33 -19.58 -5.06
C PHE A 152 -11.43 -18.37 -5.35
N ILE A 153 -12.02 -17.31 -5.88
CA ILE A 153 -11.28 -16.10 -6.28
C ILE A 153 -10.93 -15.26 -5.06
N GLU A 154 -11.88 -15.17 -4.11
CA GLU A 154 -11.74 -14.37 -2.91
C GLU A 154 -12.48 -15.04 -1.74
N VAL A 155 -11.86 -15.06 -0.56
CA VAL A 155 -12.50 -15.36 0.73
C VAL A 155 -12.06 -14.28 1.72
N VAL A 156 -12.94 -13.33 2.03
CA VAL A 156 -12.65 -12.18 2.89
C VAL A 156 -13.62 -12.09 4.07
N LEU A 157 -13.22 -11.38 5.11
CA LEU A 157 -14.13 -10.96 6.16
C LEU A 157 -15.25 -10.11 5.54
N LEU A 158 -16.51 -10.48 5.77
CA LEU A 158 -17.61 -9.55 5.56
C LEU A 158 -17.56 -8.53 6.70
N GLU A 159 -17.07 -7.33 6.40
CA GLU A 159 -16.84 -6.29 7.41
C GLU A 159 -18.11 -6.03 8.23
N PRO A 160 -18.00 -5.97 9.58
CA PRO A 160 -19.11 -5.70 10.47
C PRO A 160 -19.55 -4.23 10.39
N GLU A 161 -20.82 -3.97 10.70
CA GLU A 161 -21.38 -2.61 10.76
C GLU A 161 -20.58 -1.69 11.71
N LYS A 162 -20.49 -0.39 11.39
CA LYS A 162 -19.80 0.63 12.21
C LYS A 162 -20.15 0.57 13.70
N HIS A 163 -21.43 0.33 14.02
CA HIS A 163 -21.89 0.21 15.41
C HIS A 163 -21.38 -1.06 16.11
N VAL A 164 -21.19 -2.17 15.38
CA VAL A 164 -20.61 -3.41 15.92
C VAL A 164 -19.11 -3.23 16.19
N VAL A 165 -18.39 -2.55 15.30
CA VAL A 165 -16.98 -2.17 15.52
C VAL A 165 -16.84 -1.36 16.80
N ALA A 166 -17.68 -0.35 16.99
CA ALA A 166 -17.69 0.47 18.20
C ALA A 166 -17.95 -0.31 19.50
N LEU A 167 -18.92 -1.24 19.48
CA LEU A 167 -19.21 -2.13 20.61
C LEU A 167 -18.00 -3.03 20.93
N ALA A 168 -17.29 -3.48 19.89
CA ALA A 168 -16.09 -4.29 20.04
C ALA A 168 -14.90 -3.49 20.58
N ASP A 169 -14.62 -2.30 20.03
CA ASP A 169 -13.57 -1.40 20.54
C ASP A 169 -13.81 -1.08 22.05
N ALA A 170 -15.07 -0.81 22.44
CA ALA A 170 -15.44 -0.61 23.85
C ALA A 170 -15.24 -1.87 24.73
N TYR A 171 -15.49 -3.06 24.19
CA TYR A 171 -15.31 -4.33 24.89
C TYR A 171 -13.83 -4.73 25.06
N PHE A 172 -13.00 -4.48 24.05
CA PHE A 172 -11.60 -4.92 24.04
C PHE A 172 -10.66 -3.99 24.83
N PHE A 173 -10.99 -2.71 25.04
CA PHE A 173 -10.05 -1.70 25.58
C PHE A 173 -10.54 -0.89 26.81
N PRO A 174 -10.66 -1.46 28.03
CA PRO A 174 -10.98 -0.69 29.24
C PRO A 174 -9.81 0.23 29.67
N PRO A 175 -10.04 1.46 30.18
CA PRO A 175 -11.33 2.13 30.37
C PRO A 175 -11.69 2.98 29.14
N PHE A 176 -12.16 2.34 28.06
CA PHE A 176 -12.85 3.04 26.97
C PHE A 176 -13.95 3.90 27.58
N GLN A 177 -13.98 5.19 27.21
CA GLN A 177 -14.91 6.12 27.84
C GLN A 177 -16.36 5.64 27.60
N PRO A 178 -17.22 5.59 28.64
CA PRO A 178 -18.64 5.26 28.49
C PRO A 178 -19.43 6.24 27.58
N SER A 179 -18.78 7.30 27.09
CA SER A 179 -19.28 8.26 26.09
C SER A 179 -19.38 7.69 24.68
N LEU A 180 -18.67 6.58 24.36
CA LEU A 180 -18.63 5.97 23.03
C LEU A 180 -19.75 4.95 22.77
N LEU A 181 -20.61 4.72 23.77
CA LEU A 181 -21.79 3.87 23.65
C LEU A 181 -23.06 4.74 23.66
N PRO A 182 -24.02 4.52 22.75
CA PRO A 182 -25.30 5.24 22.76
C PRO A 182 -26.00 5.12 24.12
N LYS A 183 -26.25 6.25 24.78
CA LYS A 183 -27.02 6.30 26.02
C LYS A 183 -28.50 6.02 25.75
N THR A 184 -28.86 4.74 25.71
CA THR A 184 -30.27 4.34 25.82
C THR A 184 -30.82 4.72 27.19
N LYS A 185 -32.15 4.77 27.36
CA LYS A 185 -32.81 5.07 28.65
C LYS A 185 -32.54 4.04 29.77
N GLY A 186 -31.71 3.01 29.53
CA GLY A 186 -31.23 2.05 30.54
C GLY A 186 -29.70 2.07 30.77
N GLY A 187 -28.96 2.99 30.16
CA GLY A 187 -27.49 3.02 30.23
C GLY A 187 -26.78 2.26 29.08
N PRO A 188 -25.43 2.21 29.10
CA PRO A 188 -24.66 1.51 28.07
C PRO A 188 -24.74 -0.01 28.25
N VAL A 189 -25.51 -0.67 27.38
CA VAL A 189 -25.54 -2.13 27.30
C VAL A 189 -24.33 -2.60 26.50
N ILE A 190 -23.25 -2.97 27.20
CA ILE A 190 -22.13 -3.71 26.59
C ILE A 190 -22.66 -5.12 26.26
N PRO A 191 -22.65 -5.57 25.00
CA PRO A 191 -23.09 -6.91 24.65
C PRO A 191 -22.23 -7.95 25.35
N THR A 192 -22.84 -8.96 25.97
CA THR A 192 -22.13 -10.12 26.51
C THR A 192 -21.56 -11.02 25.41
N LYS A 193 -21.98 -10.82 24.15
CA LYS A 193 -21.48 -11.49 22.95
C LYS A 193 -21.62 -10.57 21.73
N LEU A 194 -20.58 -10.43 20.91
CA LEU A 194 -20.65 -9.73 19.63
C LEU A 194 -21.26 -10.65 18.54
N PRO A 195 -21.82 -10.09 17.44
CA PRO A 195 -22.38 -10.87 16.33
C PRO A 195 -21.41 -11.93 15.79
N PRO A 196 -21.92 -13.04 15.22
CA PRO A 196 -21.06 -14.06 14.62
C PRO A 196 -20.30 -13.48 13.41
N ARG A 197 -19.04 -13.89 13.27
CA ARG A 197 -18.21 -13.48 12.13
C ARG A 197 -18.76 -14.08 10.84
N ARG A 198 -18.66 -13.34 9.75
CA ARG A 198 -19.10 -13.79 8.42
C ARG A 198 -17.97 -13.65 7.42
N ALA A 199 -17.84 -14.62 6.54
CA ALA A 199 -16.99 -14.53 5.35
C ALA A 199 -17.86 -14.19 4.14
N ARG A 200 -17.36 -13.30 3.28
CA ARG A 200 -17.85 -13.10 1.92
C ARG A 200 -16.90 -13.85 0.98
N ILE A 201 -17.45 -14.63 0.05
CA ILE A 201 -16.70 -15.48 -0.87
C ILE A 201 -17.13 -15.18 -2.30
N VAL A 202 -16.17 -14.96 -3.20
CA VAL A 202 -16.38 -14.93 -4.65
C VAL A 202 -15.98 -16.27 -5.23
N VAL A 203 -16.93 -16.95 -5.89
CA VAL A 203 -16.71 -18.25 -6.54
C VAL A 203 -16.98 -18.14 -8.03
N TYR A 204 -15.96 -18.46 -8.82
CA TYR A 204 -16.06 -18.69 -10.27
C TYR A 204 -16.33 -20.17 -10.54
N ASN A 205 -17.18 -20.50 -11.50
CA ASN A 205 -17.43 -21.87 -11.91
C ASN A 205 -16.85 -22.12 -13.32
N LYS A 206 -15.71 -22.82 -13.40
CA LYS A 206 -15.01 -23.10 -14.68
C LYS A 206 -15.87 -23.92 -15.66
N LYS A 207 -16.95 -24.59 -15.21
CA LYS A 207 -17.85 -25.37 -16.07
C LYS A 207 -19.02 -24.55 -16.63
N SER A 208 -19.65 -23.68 -15.83
CA SER A 208 -20.79 -22.86 -16.29
C SER A 208 -20.41 -21.43 -16.70
N ASN A 209 -19.16 -21.02 -16.51
CA ASN A 209 -18.67 -19.63 -16.64
C ASN A 209 -19.36 -18.62 -15.69
N GLU A 210 -20.09 -19.11 -14.68
CA GLU A 210 -20.83 -18.27 -13.75
C GLU A 210 -19.94 -17.77 -12.60
N THR A 211 -20.17 -16.52 -12.19
CA THR A 211 -19.60 -15.95 -10.97
C THR A 211 -20.68 -15.82 -9.91
N SER A 212 -20.38 -16.15 -8.66
CA SER A 212 -21.34 -16.11 -7.56
C SER A 212 -20.72 -15.55 -6.29
N ILE A 213 -21.50 -14.76 -5.55
CA ILE A 213 -21.14 -14.24 -4.24
C ILE A 213 -21.88 -15.04 -3.17
N TRP A 214 -21.15 -15.48 -2.16
CA TRP A 214 -21.66 -16.24 -1.03
C TRP A 214 -21.35 -15.50 0.28
N VAL A 215 -22.27 -15.57 1.24
CA VAL A 215 -22.02 -15.14 2.62
C VAL A 215 -22.14 -16.36 3.52
N VAL A 216 -21.07 -16.67 4.25
CA VAL A 216 -21.02 -17.78 5.22
C VAL A 216 -20.86 -17.23 6.63
N GLU A 217 -21.74 -17.61 7.54
CA GLU A 217 -21.59 -17.40 8.97
C GLU A 217 -20.68 -18.46 9.56
N LEU A 218 -19.63 -18.01 10.23
CA LEU A 218 -18.55 -18.84 10.74
C LEU A 218 -18.90 -19.33 12.14
N SER A 219 -18.89 -20.64 12.35
CA SER A 219 -18.94 -21.24 13.69
C SER A 219 -17.66 -20.89 14.46
N GLU A 220 -17.75 -20.61 15.76
CA GLU A 220 -16.58 -20.38 16.62
C GLU A 220 -15.60 -21.56 16.54
N VAL A 221 -14.50 -21.37 15.81
CA VAL A 221 -13.44 -22.38 15.65
C VAL A 221 -12.60 -22.43 16.92
N HIS A 222 -13.14 -23.10 17.94
CA HIS A 222 -12.36 -23.50 19.11
C HIS A 222 -11.23 -24.44 18.65
N ALA A 223 -10.05 -24.27 19.25
CA ALA A 223 -8.81 -24.85 18.75
C ALA A 223 -8.90 -26.37 18.52
N VAL A 224 -8.44 -26.77 17.33
CA VAL A 224 -7.97 -28.09 16.90
C VAL A 224 -7.89 -29.15 18.02
N THR A 225 -8.69 -30.23 17.94
CA THR A 225 -8.34 -31.60 18.46
C THR A 225 -9.46 -32.65 18.35
N ARG A 226 -10.70 -32.32 17.95
CA ARG A 226 -11.77 -33.33 17.80
C ARG A 226 -12.38 -33.30 16.40
N GLY A 227 -12.39 -34.45 15.73
CA GLY A 227 -12.75 -34.63 14.32
C GLY A 227 -14.24 -34.47 14.00
N GLY A 228 -14.88 -33.42 14.49
CA GLY A 228 -16.22 -33.01 14.07
C GLY A 228 -16.16 -32.13 12.83
N HIS A 229 -17.14 -32.27 11.95
CA HIS A 229 -17.32 -31.35 10.82
C HIS A 229 -17.78 -29.98 11.32
N HIS A 230 -16.85 -29.11 11.70
CA HIS A 230 -17.11 -27.68 11.95
C HIS A 230 -17.48 -27.01 10.62
N ARG A 231 -18.76 -27.08 10.25
CA ARG A 231 -19.33 -26.40 9.09
C ARG A 231 -19.87 -25.04 9.52
N GLY A 232 -19.56 -24.01 8.74
CA GLY A 232 -20.28 -22.75 8.80
C GLY A 232 -21.69 -22.92 8.25
N LYS A 233 -22.44 -21.81 8.23
CA LYS A 233 -23.79 -21.75 7.67
C LYS A 233 -23.82 -20.80 6.50
N VAL A 234 -24.24 -21.26 5.32
CA VAL A 234 -24.56 -20.36 4.20
C VAL A 234 -25.75 -19.48 4.62
N ILE A 235 -25.56 -18.16 4.53
CA ILE A 235 -26.57 -17.13 4.81
C ILE A 235 -27.21 -16.67 3.52
N SER A 236 -26.41 -16.48 2.46
CA SER A 236 -26.87 -16.15 1.12
C SER A 236 -25.90 -16.67 0.06
N SER A 237 -26.43 -16.85 -1.16
CA SER A 237 -25.71 -17.23 -2.36
C SER A 237 -26.42 -16.62 -3.56
N SER A 238 -25.74 -15.80 -4.36
CA SER A 238 -26.31 -15.18 -5.56
C SER A 238 -25.34 -15.22 -6.73
N VAL A 239 -25.82 -15.71 -7.88
CA VAL A 239 -25.09 -15.58 -9.15
C VAL A 239 -25.11 -14.10 -9.57
N VAL A 240 -23.97 -13.60 -10.03
CA VAL A 240 -23.81 -12.26 -10.57
C VAL A 240 -23.76 -12.40 -12.08
N PRO A 241 -24.77 -11.90 -12.83
CA PRO A 241 -24.78 -11.98 -14.28
C PRO A 241 -23.79 -11.00 -14.90
N GLU A 242 -23.32 -11.34 -16.10
CA GLU A 242 -22.54 -10.46 -16.99
C GLU A 242 -21.26 -9.89 -16.34
N VAL A 243 -20.46 -10.75 -15.69
CA VAL A 243 -19.16 -10.39 -15.11
C VAL A 243 -18.11 -11.46 -15.31
N GLN A 244 -16.84 -11.04 -15.29
CA GLN A 244 -15.71 -11.91 -15.05
C GLN A 244 -14.97 -11.43 -13.79
N PRO A 245 -14.53 -12.33 -12.90
CA PRO A 245 -13.77 -11.97 -11.72
C PRO A 245 -12.27 -11.78 -12.06
N PRO A 246 -11.45 -11.28 -11.12
CA PRO A 246 -9.99 -11.23 -11.25
C PRO A 246 -9.38 -12.54 -11.74
N MET A 247 -8.24 -12.46 -12.42
CA MET A 247 -7.50 -13.65 -12.86
C MET A 247 -6.65 -14.26 -11.74
N ASP A 248 -6.27 -15.52 -11.93
CA ASP A 248 -5.45 -16.27 -10.98
C ASP A 248 -4.09 -16.63 -11.56
N ALA A 249 -3.06 -16.70 -10.71
CA ALA A 249 -1.72 -17.11 -11.11
C ALA A 249 -1.70 -18.53 -11.72
N ALA A 250 -2.61 -19.42 -11.28
CA ALA A 250 -2.81 -20.72 -11.92
C ALA A 250 -3.31 -20.58 -13.37
N GLU A 251 -4.22 -19.64 -13.62
CA GLU A 251 -4.69 -19.34 -14.97
C GLU A 251 -3.58 -18.69 -15.82
N TYR A 252 -2.66 -17.94 -15.21
CA TYR A 252 -1.52 -17.37 -15.92
C TYR A 252 -0.55 -18.45 -16.42
N ALA A 253 -0.18 -19.40 -15.57
CA ALA A 253 0.66 -20.53 -15.95
C ALA A 253 -0.02 -21.44 -17.01
N GLU A 254 -1.32 -21.72 -16.86
CA GLU A 254 -2.10 -22.47 -17.86
C GLU A 254 -2.13 -21.73 -19.21
N CYS A 255 -2.30 -20.41 -19.23
CA CYS A 255 -2.32 -19.59 -20.45
C CYS A 255 -0.96 -19.48 -21.14
N GLU A 256 0.13 -19.34 -20.38
CA GLU A 256 1.49 -19.36 -20.96
C GLU A 256 1.74 -20.69 -21.70
N ALA A 257 1.44 -21.81 -21.04
CA ALA A 257 1.66 -23.15 -21.61
C ALA A 257 0.90 -23.36 -22.92
N ILE A 258 -0.42 -23.11 -22.93
CA ILE A 258 -1.24 -23.37 -24.13
C ILE A 258 -0.92 -22.44 -25.30
N VAL A 259 -0.40 -21.24 -25.05
CA VAL A 259 0.11 -20.36 -26.12
C VAL A 259 1.42 -20.90 -26.67
N LYS A 260 2.36 -21.31 -25.80
CA LYS A 260 3.67 -21.85 -26.21
C LYS A 260 3.57 -23.19 -26.96
N GLU A 261 2.54 -23.99 -26.68
CA GLU A 261 2.23 -25.23 -27.41
C GLU A 261 1.50 -25.02 -28.75
N TYR A 262 0.96 -23.82 -29.02
CA TYR A 262 0.11 -23.57 -30.18
C TYR A 262 0.91 -23.53 -31.51
N PRO A 263 0.71 -24.48 -32.46
CA PRO A 263 1.62 -24.61 -33.60
C PRO A 263 1.75 -23.36 -34.50
N PRO A 264 0.67 -22.60 -34.82
CA PRO A 264 0.80 -21.35 -35.55
C PRO A 264 1.63 -20.27 -34.83
N PHE A 265 1.62 -20.24 -33.50
CA PHE A 265 2.46 -19.34 -32.71
C PHE A 265 3.93 -19.75 -32.78
N ILE A 266 4.22 -21.05 -32.61
CA ILE A 266 5.57 -21.61 -32.78
C ILE A 266 6.15 -21.24 -34.16
N GLU A 267 5.37 -21.36 -35.24
CA GLU A 267 5.83 -20.95 -36.58
C GLU A 267 6.04 -19.43 -36.71
N ALA A 268 5.25 -18.59 -36.04
CA ALA A 268 5.46 -17.15 -36.01
C ALA A 268 6.69 -16.73 -35.19
N MET A 269 7.05 -17.51 -34.16
CA MET A 269 8.27 -17.35 -33.37
C MET A 269 9.52 -17.78 -34.14
N LYS A 270 9.46 -18.88 -34.90
CA LYS A 270 10.53 -19.32 -35.81
C LYS A 270 10.86 -18.26 -36.87
N LYS A 271 9.86 -17.59 -37.46
CA LYS A 271 10.07 -16.45 -38.38
C LYS A 271 10.84 -15.28 -37.75
N ARG A 272 10.81 -15.16 -36.42
CA ARG A 272 11.52 -14.14 -35.62
C ARG A 272 12.86 -14.66 -35.05
N GLY A 273 13.29 -15.86 -35.45
CA GLY A 273 14.55 -16.46 -35.02
C GLY A 273 14.50 -17.15 -33.65
N ILE A 274 13.31 -17.48 -33.15
CA ILE A 274 13.13 -18.19 -31.88
C ILE A 274 12.65 -19.62 -32.16
N GLU A 275 13.54 -20.58 -31.93
CA GLU A 275 13.23 -22.03 -32.00
C GLU A 275 13.02 -22.65 -30.62
N ASP A 276 13.65 -22.10 -29.59
CA ASP A 276 13.50 -22.50 -28.19
C ASP A 276 12.33 -21.73 -27.54
N MET A 277 11.26 -22.45 -27.21
CA MET A 277 10.08 -21.88 -26.56
C MET A 277 10.30 -21.60 -25.07
N ASP A 278 11.33 -22.15 -24.42
CA ASP A 278 11.65 -21.83 -23.02
C ASP A 278 12.20 -20.40 -22.86
N LEU A 279 12.64 -19.78 -23.96
CA LEU A 279 12.97 -18.35 -24.00
C LEU A 279 11.74 -17.44 -24.00
N VAL A 280 10.57 -17.94 -24.38
CA VAL A 280 9.36 -17.13 -24.59
C VAL A 280 8.58 -16.99 -23.28
N MET A 281 8.27 -15.74 -22.92
CA MET A 281 7.36 -15.37 -21.84
C MET A 281 6.04 -14.89 -22.42
N VAL A 282 4.94 -15.22 -21.73
CA VAL A 282 3.58 -14.91 -22.16
C VAL A 282 2.84 -14.32 -20.96
N ASP A 283 2.71 -12.99 -20.91
CA ASP A 283 2.02 -12.27 -19.86
C ASP A 283 0.52 -12.20 -20.19
N PRO A 284 -0.37 -12.91 -19.47
CA PRO A 284 -1.78 -12.97 -19.86
C PRO A 284 -2.52 -11.74 -19.36
N TRP A 285 -2.64 -10.71 -20.21
CA TRP A 285 -3.35 -9.48 -19.87
C TRP A 285 -4.87 -9.62 -20.02
N CYS A 286 -5.63 -9.03 -19.08
CA CYS A 286 -7.07 -8.84 -19.20
C CYS A 286 -7.41 -8.11 -20.52
N VAL A 287 -8.51 -8.49 -21.16
CA VAL A 287 -8.90 -7.92 -22.47
C VAL A 287 -9.52 -6.52 -22.39
N GLY A 288 -9.81 -6.05 -21.18
CA GLY A 288 -10.59 -4.84 -20.92
C GLY A 288 -12.01 -4.97 -21.47
N TYR A 289 -12.57 -3.88 -21.98
CA TYR A 289 -13.83 -3.92 -22.72
C TYR A 289 -13.88 -2.81 -23.77
N HIS A 290 -13.79 -3.16 -25.05
CA HIS A 290 -13.75 -2.24 -26.18
C HIS A 290 -15.02 -2.36 -27.05
N SER A 291 -15.56 -3.57 -27.18
CA SER A 291 -16.82 -3.87 -27.87
C SER A 291 -17.46 -5.17 -27.34
N GLU A 292 -18.65 -5.53 -27.84
CA GLU A 292 -19.39 -6.73 -27.41
C GLU A 292 -18.65 -8.06 -27.61
N VAL A 293 -17.58 -8.11 -28.41
CA VAL A 293 -16.74 -9.33 -28.53
C VAL A 293 -15.92 -9.59 -27.25
N ASP A 294 -15.67 -8.56 -26.45
CA ASP A 294 -15.00 -8.66 -25.15
C ASP A 294 -15.98 -9.03 -24.02
N ALA A 295 -17.27 -9.26 -24.33
CA ALA A 295 -18.31 -9.51 -23.33
C ALA A 295 -18.04 -10.78 -22.49
N PRO A 296 -18.47 -10.79 -21.21
CA PRO A 296 -18.13 -11.82 -20.23
C PRO A 296 -18.75 -13.21 -20.49
N GLY A 297 -19.44 -13.39 -21.63
CA GLY A 297 -19.93 -14.70 -22.09
C GLY A 297 -18.82 -15.73 -22.35
N ARG A 298 -17.57 -15.28 -22.51
CA ARG A 298 -16.35 -16.07 -22.34
C ARG A 298 -15.41 -15.36 -21.37
N ARG A 299 -14.55 -16.12 -20.70
CA ARG A 299 -13.42 -15.59 -19.91
C ARG A 299 -12.21 -15.48 -20.81
N LEU A 300 -11.71 -14.27 -21.04
CA LEU A 300 -10.76 -13.99 -22.11
C LEU A 300 -9.46 -13.35 -21.59
N ALA A 301 -8.34 -13.71 -22.22
CA ALA A 301 -7.07 -12.99 -22.10
C ALA A 301 -6.52 -12.65 -23.50
N LYS A 302 -5.81 -11.52 -23.60
CA LYS A 302 -5.04 -11.11 -24.80
C LYS A 302 -3.58 -10.94 -24.37
N PRO A 303 -2.76 -12.01 -24.40
CA PRO A 303 -1.41 -11.93 -23.84
C PRO A 303 -0.53 -10.85 -24.47
N LEU A 304 0.53 -10.46 -23.75
CA LEU A 304 1.70 -9.79 -24.28
C LEU A 304 2.86 -10.81 -24.29
N ILE A 305 3.70 -10.74 -25.31
CA ILE A 305 4.71 -11.76 -25.58
C ILE A 305 6.10 -11.13 -25.50
N PHE A 306 7.01 -11.76 -24.76
CA PHE A 306 8.40 -11.31 -24.62
C PHE A 306 9.36 -12.48 -24.81
N CYS A 307 10.65 -12.18 -25.01
CA CYS A 307 11.70 -13.19 -25.21
C CYS A 307 12.94 -12.87 -24.38
N ARG A 308 13.42 -13.90 -23.67
CA ARG A 308 14.79 -13.95 -23.15
C ARG A 308 15.81 -14.08 -24.29
N THR A 309 17.09 -14.01 -23.95
CA THR A 309 18.20 -14.36 -24.83
C THR A 309 18.80 -15.71 -24.45
N GLU A 310 18.77 -16.06 -23.16
CA GLU A 310 19.41 -17.26 -22.60
C GLU A 310 18.43 -17.98 -21.64
N SER A 311 18.20 -19.28 -21.83
CA SER A 311 17.23 -20.04 -21.04
C SER A 311 17.75 -20.40 -19.64
N ASP A 312 19.08 -20.51 -19.48
CA ASP A 312 19.79 -20.82 -18.24
C ASP A 312 20.13 -19.61 -17.36
N CYS A 313 19.76 -18.39 -17.78
CA CYS A 313 19.82 -17.17 -16.97
C CYS A 313 18.43 -16.82 -16.38
N PRO A 314 18.05 -17.36 -15.20
CA PRO A 314 16.71 -17.15 -14.63
C PRO A 314 16.47 -15.73 -14.07
N MET A 315 17.52 -14.90 -13.99
CA MET A 315 17.44 -13.48 -13.60
C MET A 315 17.72 -12.54 -14.77
N GLU A 316 17.69 -13.04 -16.02
CA GLU A 316 17.64 -12.17 -17.19
C GLU A 316 16.36 -11.33 -17.18
N ASN A 317 16.47 -10.07 -17.60
CA ASN A 317 15.32 -9.23 -17.87
C ASN A 317 14.55 -9.71 -19.12
N GLY A 318 13.59 -10.60 -18.93
CA GLY A 318 12.78 -11.15 -20.03
C GLY A 318 11.96 -10.12 -20.80
N TYR A 319 11.66 -8.96 -20.21
CA TYR A 319 10.96 -7.86 -20.89
C TYR A 319 11.82 -7.12 -21.93
N ALA A 320 13.13 -7.40 -22.00
CA ALA A 320 14.06 -6.72 -22.90
C ALA A 320 13.79 -6.92 -24.41
N ARG A 321 13.02 -7.94 -24.80
CA ARG A 321 12.75 -8.26 -26.21
C ARG A 321 11.26 -8.57 -26.43
N PRO A 322 10.39 -7.57 -26.39
CA PRO A 322 8.97 -7.70 -26.73
C PRO A 322 8.78 -8.20 -28.17
N VAL A 323 7.78 -9.06 -28.37
CA VAL A 323 7.39 -9.61 -29.67
C VAL A 323 6.19 -8.86 -30.20
N GLU A 324 6.42 -8.07 -31.24
CA GLU A 324 5.39 -7.23 -31.86
C GLU A 324 4.72 -7.85 -33.08
N GLY A 325 3.50 -7.36 -33.35
CA GLY A 325 2.71 -7.73 -34.51
C GLY A 325 2.15 -9.16 -34.50
N ILE A 326 2.12 -9.84 -33.35
CA ILE A 326 1.34 -11.07 -33.14
C ILE A 326 0.10 -10.73 -32.32
N HIS A 327 -1.06 -11.22 -32.77
CA HIS A 327 -2.31 -11.19 -32.02
C HIS A 327 -2.66 -12.60 -31.54
N VAL A 328 -3.01 -12.71 -30.26
CA VAL A 328 -3.48 -13.96 -29.63
C VAL A 328 -4.68 -13.63 -28.75
N LEU A 329 -5.76 -14.39 -28.90
CA LEU A 329 -6.91 -14.38 -27.99
C LEU A 329 -7.09 -15.78 -27.39
N VAL A 330 -7.11 -15.84 -26.06
CA VAL A 330 -7.24 -17.09 -25.29
C VAL A 330 -8.60 -17.12 -24.60
N ASP A 331 -9.31 -18.23 -24.74
CA ASP A 331 -10.41 -18.61 -23.84
C ASP A 331 -9.81 -19.27 -22.60
N MET A 332 -9.79 -18.53 -21.49
CA MET A 332 -9.22 -18.94 -20.20
C MET A 332 -10.12 -19.93 -19.46
N GLN A 333 -11.41 -20.01 -19.79
CA GLN A 333 -12.29 -21.02 -19.22
C GLN A 333 -11.91 -22.40 -19.73
N ASN A 334 -11.69 -22.50 -21.04
CA ASN A 334 -11.40 -23.77 -21.73
C ASN A 334 -9.89 -24.01 -21.95
N MET A 335 -9.04 -23.01 -21.68
CA MET A 335 -7.59 -22.99 -21.95
C MET A 335 -7.24 -23.35 -23.39
N VAL A 336 -7.81 -22.60 -24.32
CA VAL A 336 -7.57 -22.76 -25.77
C VAL A 336 -7.35 -21.40 -26.45
N VAL A 337 -6.41 -21.37 -27.39
CA VAL A 337 -6.26 -20.24 -28.32
C VAL A 337 -7.44 -20.25 -29.29
N ILE A 338 -8.24 -19.18 -29.29
CA ILE A 338 -9.45 -19.06 -30.13
C ILE A 338 -9.25 -18.14 -31.33
N GLU A 339 -8.33 -17.17 -31.25
CA GLU A 339 -7.93 -16.34 -32.39
C GLU A 339 -6.40 -16.17 -32.38
N PHE A 340 -5.80 -16.22 -33.56
CA PHE A 340 -4.36 -16.06 -33.75
C PHE A 340 -4.07 -15.40 -35.10
N GLU A 341 -3.28 -14.32 -35.09
CA GLU A 341 -2.86 -13.64 -36.32
C GLU A 341 -1.40 -13.13 -36.21
N ASP A 342 -0.51 -13.61 -37.07
CA ASP A 342 0.83 -13.04 -37.28
C ASP A 342 0.72 -11.83 -38.23
N ARG A 343 0.19 -10.71 -37.71
CA ARG A 343 -0.23 -9.51 -38.45
C ARG A 343 0.92 -8.77 -39.13
N LYS A 344 2.06 -8.65 -38.44
CA LYS A 344 3.23 -7.85 -38.89
C LYS A 344 4.50 -8.49 -38.36
N LEU A 345 5.41 -8.89 -39.26
CA LEU A 345 6.75 -9.33 -38.86
C LEU A 345 7.58 -8.11 -38.41
N VAL A 346 7.57 -7.84 -37.11
CA VAL A 346 8.48 -6.88 -36.48
C VAL A 346 9.69 -7.66 -35.95
N PRO A 347 10.94 -7.28 -36.30
CA PRO A 347 12.13 -7.90 -35.73
C PRO A 347 12.14 -7.78 -34.22
N LEU A 348 12.60 -8.83 -33.54
CA LEU A 348 12.94 -8.73 -32.12
C LEU A 348 14.03 -7.69 -31.92
N PRO A 349 13.96 -6.86 -30.85
CA PRO A 349 15.07 -6.02 -30.46
C PRO A 349 16.35 -6.85 -30.29
N PRO A 350 17.53 -6.30 -30.68
CA PRO A 350 18.81 -6.92 -30.42
C PRO A 350 19.01 -7.10 -28.91
N ALA A 351 19.84 -8.07 -28.53
CA ALA A 351 20.20 -8.27 -27.12
C ALA A 351 20.94 -7.03 -26.59
N ASP A 352 20.26 -6.22 -25.79
CA ASP A 352 20.86 -5.05 -25.14
C ASP A 352 21.87 -5.53 -24.07
N PRO A 353 23.15 -5.12 -24.12
CA PRO A 353 24.12 -5.43 -23.06
C PRO A 353 23.72 -4.85 -21.69
N LEU A 354 22.88 -3.81 -21.64
CA LEU A 354 22.44 -3.16 -20.40
C LEU A 354 21.19 -3.78 -19.77
N ARG A 355 20.59 -4.81 -20.38
CA ARG A 355 19.31 -5.38 -19.94
C ARG A 355 19.32 -5.98 -18.52
N ASN A 356 20.47 -6.45 -18.03
CA ASN A 356 20.55 -7.21 -16.77
C ASN A 356 20.86 -6.32 -15.55
N TYR A 357 20.07 -6.50 -14.49
CA TYR A 357 20.07 -5.68 -13.27
C TYR A 357 20.66 -6.39 -12.03
N THR A 358 21.20 -7.59 -12.19
CA THR A 358 21.83 -8.39 -11.13
C THR A 358 23.14 -7.77 -10.61
N SER A 359 23.85 -8.46 -9.70
CA SER A 359 25.16 -8.03 -9.20
C SER A 359 26.17 -7.78 -10.33
N GLY A 360 27.15 -6.91 -10.10
CA GLY A 360 28.24 -6.59 -11.02
C GLY A 360 28.89 -7.84 -11.62
N GLU A 361 29.26 -8.79 -10.76
CA GLU A 361 29.85 -10.08 -11.14
C GLU A 361 29.01 -10.84 -12.17
N THR A 362 27.69 -10.87 -12.00
CA THR A 362 26.78 -11.64 -12.88
C THR A 362 26.33 -10.87 -14.12
N ARG A 363 26.32 -9.53 -14.10
CA ARG A 363 25.95 -8.67 -15.26
C ARG A 363 27.14 -8.21 -16.11
N GLY A 364 28.37 -8.62 -15.78
CA GLY A 364 29.58 -8.17 -16.49
C GLY A 364 30.02 -6.73 -16.16
N GLY A 365 29.72 -6.25 -14.95
CA GLY A 365 30.09 -4.94 -14.45
C GLY A 365 30.79 -4.99 -13.09
N VAL A 366 30.87 -3.86 -12.39
CA VAL A 366 31.45 -3.76 -11.04
C VAL A 366 30.50 -2.99 -10.13
N ASP A 367 30.22 -3.54 -8.95
CA ASP A 367 29.39 -2.87 -7.94
C ASP A 367 30.18 -1.83 -7.15
N ARG A 368 29.49 -0.83 -6.61
CA ARG A 368 30.11 0.30 -5.89
C ARG A 368 30.74 -0.16 -4.57
N SER A 369 32.04 0.12 -4.40
CA SER A 369 32.80 -0.25 -3.20
C SER A 369 32.83 0.80 -2.09
N ASP A 370 32.22 1.97 -2.31
CA ASP A 370 32.22 3.12 -1.39
C ASP A 370 30.98 3.20 -0.48
N VAL A 371 29.99 2.31 -0.68
CA VAL A 371 28.75 2.24 0.12
C VAL A 371 29.05 1.65 1.49
N LYS A 372 29.15 2.51 2.51
CA LYS A 372 29.38 2.09 3.90
C LYS A 372 28.07 1.58 4.55
N PRO A 373 28.13 0.60 5.46
CA PRO A 373 26.94 0.11 6.18
C PRO A 373 26.23 1.21 6.97
N LEU A 374 24.90 1.28 6.86
CA LEU A 374 24.03 2.11 7.68
C LEU A 374 23.21 1.22 8.62
N GLN A 375 23.42 1.36 9.93
CA GLN A 375 22.71 0.57 10.94
C GLN A 375 21.64 1.41 11.65
N ILE A 376 20.40 0.95 11.60
CA ILE A 376 19.27 1.52 12.34
C ILE A 376 18.94 0.56 13.49
N VAL A 377 19.17 0.99 14.73
CA VAL A 377 19.02 0.15 15.93
C VAL A 377 18.13 0.83 16.97
N GLN A 378 17.34 0.02 17.67
CA GLN A 378 16.51 0.45 18.80
C GLN A 378 16.85 -0.43 20.01
N PRO A 379 17.83 -0.03 20.86
CA PRO A 379 18.36 -0.91 21.91
C PRO A 379 17.33 -1.24 23.00
N GLU A 380 16.38 -0.34 23.25
CA GLU A 380 15.27 -0.51 24.20
C GLU A 380 13.99 -1.09 23.54
N GLY A 381 14.07 -1.47 22.26
CA GLY A 381 12.92 -1.85 21.45
C GLY A 381 12.13 -0.67 20.90
N PRO A 382 10.98 -0.93 20.25
CA PRO A 382 10.17 0.08 19.60
C PRO A 382 9.22 0.79 20.57
N SER A 383 8.84 2.02 20.21
CA SER A 383 7.87 2.84 20.95
C SER A 383 6.41 2.47 20.65
N PHE A 384 6.16 1.53 19.73
CA PHE A 384 4.83 1.01 19.42
C PHE A 384 4.51 -0.24 20.25
N ARG A 385 3.23 -0.44 20.55
CA ARG A 385 2.69 -1.69 21.11
C ARG A 385 1.74 -2.34 20.12
N VAL A 386 1.74 -3.67 20.08
CA VAL A 386 0.85 -4.45 19.22
C VAL A 386 0.15 -5.54 20.04
N ASN A 387 -1.18 -5.62 19.92
CA ASN A 387 -1.99 -6.68 20.51
C ASN A 387 -2.88 -7.30 19.42
N GLY A 388 -2.48 -8.48 18.93
CA GLY A 388 -3.05 -9.06 17.71
C GLY A 388 -2.80 -8.12 16.53
N TYR A 389 -3.88 -7.54 16.00
CA TYR A 389 -3.85 -6.56 14.90
C TYR A 389 -4.08 -5.11 15.36
N TYR A 390 -4.25 -4.86 16.67
CA TYR A 390 -4.36 -3.51 17.23
C TYR A 390 -2.97 -2.92 17.49
N VAL A 391 -2.79 -1.66 17.10
CA VAL A 391 -1.55 -0.90 17.22
C VAL A 391 -1.76 0.33 18.10
N GLU A 392 -0.81 0.59 18.99
CA GLU A 392 -0.67 1.87 19.70
C GLU A 392 0.71 2.46 19.45
N TRP A 393 0.81 3.75 19.15
CA TRP A 393 2.10 4.44 19.01
C TRP A 393 1.94 5.95 19.14
N GLN A 394 2.73 6.62 19.99
CA GLN A 394 2.74 8.10 20.12
C GLN A 394 1.33 8.74 20.10
N LYS A 395 0.42 8.22 20.96
CA LYS A 395 -1.01 8.56 21.09
C LYS A 395 -1.92 8.11 19.94
N TRP A 396 -1.41 7.73 18.77
CA TRP A 396 -2.19 7.05 17.75
C TRP A 396 -2.61 5.65 18.20
N ASN A 397 -3.79 5.25 17.74
CA ASN A 397 -4.24 3.87 17.80
C ASN A 397 -5.17 3.53 16.63
N PHE A 398 -5.02 2.32 16.11
CA PHE A 398 -5.74 1.80 14.95
C PHE A 398 -5.64 0.27 14.89
N ARG A 399 -6.27 -0.35 13.89
CA ARG A 399 -6.16 -1.79 13.59
C ARG A 399 -5.69 -2.02 12.16
N ILE A 400 -4.83 -3.02 11.97
CA ILE A 400 -4.37 -3.46 10.64
C ILE A 400 -5.28 -4.60 10.16
N GLY A 401 -5.72 -4.52 8.91
CA GLY A 401 -6.31 -5.64 8.19
C GLY A 401 -5.73 -5.75 6.78
N PHE A 402 -6.13 -6.80 6.07
CA PHE A 402 -5.62 -7.09 4.74
C PHE A 402 -6.68 -7.82 3.90
N THR A 403 -6.79 -7.49 2.61
CA THR A 403 -7.68 -8.17 1.64
C THR A 403 -6.90 -8.48 0.35
N PRO A 404 -7.25 -9.53 -0.42
CA PRO A 404 -6.53 -9.87 -1.65
C PRO A 404 -6.68 -8.80 -2.75
N ARG A 405 -7.77 -8.02 -2.75
CA ARG A 405 -7.97 -6.90 -3.70
C ARG A 405 -7.19 -5.65 -3.31
N GLU A 406 -7.40 -5.14 -2.11
CA GLU A 406 -6.87 -3.83 -1.67
C GLU A 406 -5.45 -3.90 -1.11
N GLY A 407 -5.03 -5.09 -0.65
CA GLY A 407 -3.89 -5.24 0.23
C GLY A 407 -4.18 -4.65 1.61
N LEU A 408 -3.34 -3.71 2.06
CA LEU A 408 -3.38 -3.13 3.41
C LEU A 408 -4.60 -2.23 3.64
N VAL A 409 -5.33 -2.51 4.73
CA VAL A 409 -6.44 -1.68 5.23
C VAL A 409 -6.16 -1.25 6.67
N ILE A 410 -6.38 0.03 6.99
CA ILE A 410 -6.26 0.56 8.35
C ILE A 410 -7.64 0.95 8.89
N TYR A 411 -8.01 0.41 10.05
CA TYR A 411 -9.33 0.60 10.68
C TYR A 411 -9.28 1.35 12.01
N SER A 412 -10.42 1.94 12.41
CA SER A 412 -10.65 2.58 13.71
C SER A 412 -9.55 3.58 14.09
N VAL A 413 -9.09 4.43 13.15
CA VAL A 413 -8.00 5.39 13.36
C VAL A 413 -8.43 6.48 14.34
N ALA A 414 -7.70 6.60 15.45
CA ALA A 414 -7.96 7.60 16.48
C ALA A 414 -6.67 8.10 17.15
N TYR A 415 -6.76 9.25 17.81
CA TYR A 415 -5.68 9.87 18.57
C TYR A 415 -6.10 10.07 20.03
N VAL A 416 -5.19 9.83 20.99
CA VAL A 416 -5.44 10.05 22.42
C VAL A 416 -5.00 11.46 22.83
N ASP A 417 -5.97 12.34 23.10
CA ASP A 417 -5.76 13.77 23.36
C ASP A 417 -6.10 14.13 24.82
N GLY A 418 -5.18 13.80 25.73
CA GLY A 418 -5.26 14.17 27.15
C GLY A 418 -6.62 13.87 27.79
N SER A 419 -7.25 14.90 28.39
CA SER A 419 -8.57 14.79 29.02
C SER A 419 -9.74 14.61 28.04
N ARG A 420 -9.56 14.93 26.75
CA ARG A 420 -10.55 14.62 25.70
C ARG A 420 -10.56 13.13 25.35
N GLY A 421 -9.51 12.38 25.71
CA GLY A 421 -9.43 10.93 25.53
C GLY A 421 -9.26 10.53 24.08
N ARG A 422 -9.83 9.38 23.71
CA ARG A 422 -9.74 8.81 22.35
C ARG A 422 -10.65 9.55 21.38
N ARG A 423 -10.05 10.26 20.43
CA ARG A 423 -10.74 11.07 19.42
C ARG A 423 -10.60 10.43 18.03
N PRO A 424 -11.71 9.97 17.40
CA PRO A 424 -11.66 9.37 16.07
C PRO A 424 -11.26 10.35 14.96
N VAL A 425 -10.61 9.82 13.92
CA VAL A 425 -10.18 10.54 12.71
C VAL A 425 -10.78 9.89 11.47
N ALA A 426 -10.65 8.56 11.34
CA ALA A 426 -11.22 7.78 10.23
C ALA A 426 -11.67 6.40 10.71
N HIS A 427 -12.73 5.87 10.13
CA HIS A 427 -13.20 4.51 10.36
C HIS A 427 -12.38 3.50 9.55
N ARG A 428 -12.06 3.81 8.29
CA ARG A 428 -11.35 2.91 7.34
C ARG A 428 -10.53 3.71 6.33
N LEU A 429 -9.28 3.33 6.12
CA LEU A 429 -8.36 3.87 5.11
C LEU A 429 -7.79 2.71 4.28
N SER A 430 -7.88 2.77 2.95
CA SER A 430 -7.24 1.80 2.04
C SER A 430 -7.06 2.37 0.62
N PHE A 431 -6.31 1.65 -0.21
CA PHE A 431 -6.31 1.81 -1.65
C PHE A 431 -7.25 0.78 -2.27
N VAL A 432 -8.25 1.23 -3.04
CA VAL A 432 -9.36 0.39 -3.52
C VAL A 432 -9.33 0.10 -5.02
N GLU A 433 -8.57 0.87 -5.79
CA GLU A 433 -8.35 0.63 -7.21
C GLU A 433 -7.05 1.27 -7.68
N MET A 434 -6.44 0.66 -8.69
CA MET A 434 -5.33 1.22 -9.47
C MET A 434 -5.65 1.08 -10.95
N VAL A 435 -5.35 2.09 -11.78
CA VAL A 435 -5.58 2.03 -13.24
C VAL A 435 -4.40 2.59 -14.01
N VAL A 436 -3.87 1.82 -14.97
CA VAL A 436 -2.67 2.18 -15.74
C VAL A 436 -2.96 2.25 -17.25
N PRO A 437 -3.50 3.38 -17.77
CA PRO A 437 -3.75 3.57 -19.20
C PRO A 437 -2.48 3.99 -19.97
N TYR A 438 -2.25 3.36 -21.12
CA TYR A 438 -1.15 3.68 -22.04
C TYR A 438 -1.60 4.60 -23.20
N GLY A 439 -0.70 5.46 -23.65
CA GLY A 439 -0.97 6.54 -24.61
C GLY A 439 -0.63 6.25 -26.08
N ASP A 440 -0.15 5.04 -26.43
CA ASP A 440 0.10 4.66 -27.83
C ASP A 440 -1.16 4.00 -28.44
N PRO A 441 -1.75 4.56 -29.52
CA PRO A 441 -2.94 4.01 -30.17
C PRO A 441 -2.69 2.77 -31.03
N ASN A 442 -1.44 2.32 -31.21
CA ASN A 442 -1.14 1.12 -31.98
C ASN A 442 -1.47 -0.17 -31.20
N ASP A 443 -1.78 -1.26 -31.91
CA ASP A 443 -1.85 -2.61 -31.35
C ASP A 443 -0.41 -3.07 -30.98
N PRO A 444 -0.18 -3.71 -29.82
CA PRO A 444 -1.12 -4.08 -28.74
C PRO A 444 -1.25 -3.03 -27.63
N HIS A 445 -0.71 -1.82 -27.79
CA HIS A 445 -0.61 -0.85 -26.70
C HIS A 445 -1.93 -0.15 -26.34
N TYR A 446 -2.81 0.15 -27.30
CA TYR A 446 -4.06 0.89 -27.04
C TYR A 446 -4.99 0.20 -26.02
N ARG A 447 -4.88 -1.13 -25.91
CA ARG A 447 -5.67 -1.97 -24.99
C ARG A 447 -5.05 -2.07 -23.59
N LYS A 448 -3.80 -1.64 -23.38
CA LYS A 448 -3.14 -1.64 -22.06
C LYS A 448 -3.75 -0.55 -21.18
N ASN A 449 -4.73 -0.96 -20.36
CA ASN A 449 -5.48 -0.11 -19.44
C ASN A 449 -5.90 -0.95 -18.21
N ALA A 450 -4.93 -1.58 -17.56
CA ALA A 450 -5.18 -2.54 -16.48
C ALA A 450 -5.84 -1.87 -15.27
N PHE A 451 -6.70 -2.61 -14.57
CA PHE A 451 -7.32 -2.26 -13.29
C PHE A 451 -6.70 -3.12 -12.20
N ASP A 452 -5.44 -2.89 -11.86
CA ASP A 452 -4.58 -3.88 -11.20
C ASP A 452 -5.12 -4.39 -9.84
N ALA A 453 -5.97 -3.63 -9.13
CA ALA A 453 -6.63 -4.14 -7.94
C ALA A 453 -7.87 -5.01 -8.28
N GLY A 454 -8.70 -4.58 -9.22
CA GLY A 454 -9.92 -5.29 -9.62
C GLY A 454 -9.79 -6.35 -10.72
N GLU A 455 -8.66 -6.44 -11.42
CA GLU A 455 -8.34 -7.43 -12.45
C GLU A 455 -7.33 -8.49 -11.96
N ASP A 456 -6.41 -8.14 -11.06
CA ASP A 456 -5.36 -9.02 -10.53
C ASP A 456 -5.43 -9.18 -9.00
N GLY A 457 -5.48 -8.05 -8.28
CA GLY A 457 -5.53 -7.97 -6.81
C GLY A 457 -4.19 -7.58 -6.20
N LEU A 458 -4.10 -6.37 -5.63
CA LEU A 458 -2.85 -5.84 -5.05
C LEU A 458 -2.36 -6.70 -3.88
N GLY A 459 -3.28 -7.14 -3.02
CA GLY A 459 -2.96 -7.95 -1.85
C GLY A 459 -2.63 -9.40 -2.19
N LYS A 460 -3.23 -9.95 -3.24
CA LYS A 460 -2.96 -11.31 -3.74
C LYS A 460 -1.54 -11.42 -4.30
N ASN A 461 -1.06 -10.35 -4.92
CA ASN A 461 0.28 -10.24 -5.49
C ASN A 461 1.32 -9.66 -4.50
N ALA A 462 1.00 -9.60 -3.20
CA ALA A 462 1.90 -9.04 -2.19
C ALA A 462 3.13 -9.94 -1.92
N HIS A 463 4.23 -9.32 -1.49
CA HIS A 463 5.49 -10.01 -1.23
C HIS A 463 5.65 -10.43 0.22
N SER A 464 6.35 -11.55 0.44
CA SER A 464 6.96 -11.87 1.73
C SER A 464 8.21 -11.01 1.95
N LEU A 465 8.05 -9.93 2.71
CA LEU A 465 9.08 -8.90 2.90
C LEU A 465 10.23 -9.39 3.79
N LYS A 466 11.47 -9.13 3.38
CA LYS A 466 12.70 -9.57 4.06
C LYS A 466 13.28 -8.47 4.94
N LYS A 467 13.54 -8.81 6.20
CA LYS A 467 14.18 -7.91 7.17
C LYS A 467 15.58 -7.54 6.72
N GLY A 468 15.89 -6.25 6.69
CA GLY A 468 17.16 -5.70 6.24
C GLY A 468 17.26 -5.45 4.74
N CYS A 469 16.30 -5.90 3.93
CA CYS A 469 16.21 -5.61 2.51
C CYS A 469 15.04 -4.65 2.23
N ASP A 470 13.81 -5.14 2.35
CA ASP A 470 12.60 -4.35 2.06
C ASP A 470 12.24 -3.40 3.22
N CYS A 471 12.56 -3.81 4.45
CA CYS A 471 12.34 -3.03 5.66
C CYS A 471 13.57 -3.07 6.59
N LEU A 472 14.08 -1.89 6.96
CA LEU A 472 15.30 -1.71 7.77
C LEU A 472 14.97 -1.17 9.17
N GLY A 473 15.62 -1.75 10.19
CA GLY A 473 15.45 -1.35 11.60
C GLY A 473 14.73 -2.40 12.46
N TYR A 474 13.99 -1.94 13.47
CA TYR A 474 13.15 -2.81 14.29
C TYR A 474 11.78 -2.98 13.62
N ILE A 475 11.57 -4.13 12.96
CA ILE A 475 10.36 -4.41 12.19
C ILE A 475 9.43 -5.35 12.95
N LYS A 476 8.14 -5.01 13.00
CA LYS A 476 7.04 -5.92 13.32
C LYS A 476 6.30 -6.28 12.03
N TYR A 477 6.30 -7.58 11.71
CA TYR A 477 5.57 -8.12 10.58
C TYR A 477 4.18 -8.65 10.94
N PHE A 478 3.27 -8.65 9.97
CA PHE A 478 1.99 -9.34 10.01
C PHE A 478 1.84 -10.20 8.75
N ASP A 479 1.42 -11.45 8.93
CA ASP A 479 1.13 -12.38 7.85
C ASP A 479 -0.29 -12.16 7.31
N ALA A 480 -0.50 -12.49 6.04
CA ALA A 480 -1.81 -12.46 5.41
C ALA A 480 -2.20 -13.87 4.95
N HIS A 481 -3.48 -14.24 5.12
CA HIS A 481 -4.01 -15.54 4.73
C HIS A 481 -5.08 -15.36 3.65
N PHE A 482 -5.03 -16.18 2.61
CA PHE A 482 -5.94 -16.14 1.46
C PHE A 482 -6.45 -17.54 1.12
N THR A 483 -7.39 -17.57 0.18
CA THR A 483 -7.69 -18.78 -0.59
C THR A 483 -6.83 -18.79 -1.84
N ASN A 484 -6.39 -19.97 -2.27
CA ASN A 484 -5.92 -20.19 -3.63
C ASN A 484 -7.09 -20.56 -4.54
N PHE A 485 -6.82 -20.63 -5.86
CA PHE A 485 -7.83 -20.89 -6.88
C PHE A 485 -8.69 -22.14 -6.61
N THR A 486 -8.13 -23.16 -5.95
CA THR A 486 -8.82 -24.42 -5.63
C THR A 486 -9.49 -24.44 -4.25
N GLY A 487 -9.39 -23.37 -3.45
CA GLY A 487 -9.94 -23.33 -2.09
C GLY A 487 -8.96 -23.81 -1.00
N GLY A 488 -7.70 -24.09 -1.34
CA GLY A 488 -6.65 -24.28 -0.34
C GLY A 488 -6.32 -22.95 0.35
N VAL A 489 -5.78 -23.00 1.57
CA VAL A 489 -5.29 -21.78 2.23
C VAL A 489 -3.85 -21.52 1.83
N GLU A 490 -3.58 -20.30 1.39
CA GLU A 490 -2.23 -19.78 1.20
C GLU A 490 -1.93 -18.71 2.25
N THR A 491 -0.65 -18.58 2.61
CA THR A 491 -0.18 -17.61 3.62
C THR A 491 1.04 -16.90 3.06
N ILE A 492 0.97 -15.58 2.99
CA ILE A 492 2.11 -14.72 2.70
C ILE A 492 2.69 -14.31 4.05
N GLU A 493 3.77 -14.98 4.44
CA GLU A 493 4.52 -14.64 5.66
C GLU A 493 5.16 -13.26 5.48
N ASN A 494 5.22 -12.45 6.54
CA ASN A 494 5.80 -11.10 6.51
C ASN A 494 5.17 -10.14 5.46
N CYS A 495 3.90 -10.36 5.10
CA CYS A 495 3.17 -9.59 4.06
C CYS A 495 3.08 -8.08 4.36
N VAL A 496 2.83 -7.71 5.61
CA VAL A 496 2.79 -6.30 6.05
C VAL A 496 3.98 -6.03 6.97
N CYS A 497 4.72 -4.98 6.66
CA CYS A 497 5.80 -4.44 7.47
C CYS A 497 5.31 -3.24 8.28
N MET A 498 5.69 -3.18 9.55
CA MET A 498 5.48 -2.01 10.41
C MET A 498 6.72 -1.70 11.25
N HIS A 499 7.16 -0.45 11.22
CA HIS A 499 8.28 0.06 12.01
C HIS A 499 8.12 1.55 12.31
N GLU A 500 8.86 2.07 13.28
CA GLU A 500 9.05 3.51 13.43
C GLU A 500 10.43 3.94 12.92
N GLU A 501 10.51 5.13 12.35
CA GLU A 501 11.76 5.70 11.83
C GLU A 501 11.91 7.18 12.23
N ASP A 502 13.15 7.64 12.35
CA ASP A 502 13.47 9.06 12.51
C ASP A 502 13.07 9.84 11.26
N HIS A 503 12.51 11.03 11.46
CA HIS A 503 12.05 11.92 10.39
C HIS A 503 12.56 13.35 10.60
N GLY A 504 13.82 13.48 11.05
CA GLY A 504 14.49 14.77 11.18
C GLY A 504 13.97 15.63 12.33
N ILE A 505 13.76 16.93 12.08
CA ILE A 505 13.31 17.91 13.09
C ILE A 505 11.78 17.96 13.08
N LEU A 506 11.16 17.81 14.25
CA LEU A 506 9.72 18.00 14.45
C LEU A 506 9.38 19.47 14.64
N TRP A 507 10.10 20.15 15.53
CA TRP A 507 10.10 21.60 15.66
C TRP A 507 11.40 22.10 16.30
N LYS A 508 11.76 23.34 16.01
CA LYS A 508 12.90 24.04 16.61
C LYS A 508 12.57 25.51 16.78
N HIS A 509 12.98 26.10 17.90
CA HIS A 509 12.97 27.55 18.12
C HIS A 509 14.27 27.99 18.79
N GLN A 510 14.70 29.22 18.52
CA GLN A 510 15.75 29.90 19.26
C GLN A 510 15.32 31.34 19.50
N ASP A 511 15.29 31.77 20.77
CA ASP A 511 15.01 33.16 21.11
C ASP A 511 16.32 33.93 21.15
N TRP A 512 16.46 34.89 20.23
CA TRP A 512 17.66 35.72 20.12
C TRP A 512 17.90 36.62 21.34
N ARG A 513 16.86 36.91 22.15
CA ARG A 513 16.99 37.77 23.35
C ARG A 513 17.60 37.06 24.53
N THR A 514 17.29 35.77 24.70
CA THR A 514 17.80 34.93 25.78
C THR A 514 18.95 34.02 25.35
N GLY A 515 19.13 33.82 24.04
CA GLY A 515 20.08 32.87 23.45
C GLY A 515 19.62 31.41 23.50
N LEU A 516 18.54 31.12 24.22
CA LEU A 516 18.05 29.77 24.47
C LEU A 516 17.44 29.15 23.21
N ALA A 517 17.67 27.83 23.03
CA ALA A 517 17.14 27.06 21.92
C ALA A 517 16.46 25.77 22.40
N GLU A 518 15.34 25.44 21.78
CA GLU A 518 14.56 24.24 22.00
C GLU A 518 14.45 23.46 20.69
N VAL A 519 14.65 22.14 20.72
CA VAL A 519 14.60 21.25 19.56
C VAL A 519 13.88 19.96 19.91
N ARG A 520 12.97 19.50 19.05
CA ARG A 520 12.40 18.15 19.08
C ARG A 520 12.68 17.45 17.76
N ARG A 521 13.07 16.18 17.83
CA ARG A 521 13.17 15.31 16.66
C ARG A 521 11.82 14.65 16.37
N SER A 522 11.57 14.39 15.09
CA SER A 522 10.37 13.74 14.61
C SER A 522 10.60 12.25 14.46
N ARG A 523 9.57 11.45 14.74
CA ARG A 523 9.45 10.08 14.29
C ARG A 523 8.15 9.91 13.50
N ARG A 524 8.15 8.98 12.55
CA ARG A 524 6.93 8.46 11.93
C ARG A 524 6.82 6.95 12.12
N LEU A 525 5.62 6.46 12.35
CA LEU A 525 5.29 5.03 12.26
C LEU A 525 4.85 4.74 10.83
N THR A 526 5.52 3.79 10.19
CA THR A 526 5.23 3.31 8.84
C THR A 526 4.49 1.99 8.93
N VAL A 527 3.41 1.83 8.16
CA VAL A 527 2.74 0.55 7.89
C VAL A 527 2.68 0.38 6.37
N SER A 528 3.21 -0.72 5.83
CA SER A 528 3.32 -0.89 4.38
C SER A 528 3.30 -2.34 3.89
N PHE A 529 2.96 -2.51 2.61
CA PHE A 529 3.18 -3.74 1.84
C PHE A 529 3.75 -3.40 0.45
N ILE A 530 4.30 -4.40 -0.24
CA ILE A 530 4.80 -4.28 -1.62
C ILE A 530 4.18 -5.43 -2.43
N CYS A 531 3.80 -5.17 -3.68
CA CYS A 531 3.31 -6.17 -4.63
C CYS A 531 3.89 -5.96 -6.04
N THR A 532 4.07 -7.03 -6.79
CA THR A 532 4.40 -7.01 -8.23
C THR A 532 3.14 -7.27 -9.05
N VAL A 533 2.84 -6.42 -10.03
CA VAL A 533 1.82 -6.67 -11.05
C VAL A 533 2.52 -6.75 -12.40
N ALA A 534 2.71 -7.99 -12.87
CA ALA A 534 3.52 -8.36 -14.04
C ALA A 534 4.92 -7.72 -14.05
N ASN A 535 5.08 -6.58 -14.74
CA ASN A 535 6.36 -5.90 -14.91
C ASN A 535 6.65 -4.83 -13.85
N TYR A 536 5.65 -4.36 -13.08
CA TYR A 536 5.78 -3.23 -12.15
C TYR A 536 5.70 -3.66 -10.67
N GLU A 537 6.54 -3.06 -9.82
CA GLU A 537 6.44 -3.13 -8.37
C GLU A 537 5.79 -1.85 -7.79
N TYR A 538 4.86 -2.05 -6.87
CA TYR A 538 4.20 -0.98 -6.12
C TYR A 538 4.34 -1.21 -4.62
N GLY A 539 4.90 -0.23 -3.91
CA GLY A 539 4.92 -0.19 -2.45
C GLY A 539 3.90 0.81 -1.92
N PHE A 540 2.96 0.36 -1.10
CA PHE A 540 1.91 1.20 -0.52
C PHE A 540 2.19 1.45 0.96
N PHE A 541 2.25 2.71 1.37
CA PHE A 541 2.67 3.15 2.70
C PHE A 541 1.62 4.07 3.34
N TRP A 542 1.26 3.77 4.59
CA TRP A 542 0.58 4.71 5.49
C TRP A 542 1.54 5.11 6.60
N HIS A 543 1.79 6.40 6.76
CA HIS A 543 2.65 6.95 7.80
C HIS A 543 1.86 7.79 8.80
N PHE A 544 2.11 7.58 10.10
CA PHE A 544 1.54 8.34 11.21
C PHE A 544 2.63 9.14 11.92
N PHE A 545 2.36 10.38 12.31
CA PHE A 545 3.37 11.31 12.84
C PHE A 545 2.99 11.87 14.22
N GLN A 546 3.99 12.32 14.98
CA GLN A 546 3.81 12.87 16.33
C GLN A 546 3.04 14.21 16.36
N ASP A 547 3.05 14.97 15.26
CA ASP A 547 2.27 16.20 15.08
C ASP A 547 0.78 15.95 14.74
N GLY A 548 0.37 14.68 14.62
CA GLY A 548 -0.98 14.29 14.30
C GLY A 548 -1.31 14.26 12.81
N LYS A 549 -0.35 14.42 11.89
CA LYS A 549 -0.60 14.14 10.46
C LYS A 549 -0.61 12.64 10.13
N ILE A 550 -1.34 12.29 9.08
CA ILE A 550 -1.28 10.99 8.40
C ILE A 550 -0.85 11.25 6.95
N GLU A 551 0.07 10.47 6.41
CA GLU A 551 0.57 10.58 5.04
C GLU A 551 0.38 9.25 4.32
N ALA A 552 -0.09 9.32 3.09
CA ALA A 552 -0.20 8.18 2.18
C ALA A 552 0.87 8.35 1.11
N GLU A 553 1.76 7.36 0.95
CA GLU A 553 2.80 7.33 -0.08
C GLU A 553 2.68 6.05 -0.89
N VAL A 554 2.78 6.15 -2.22
CA VAL A 554 2.96 5.03 -3.14
C VAL A 554 4.31 5.20 -3.83
N LYS A 555 5.08 4.10 -3.83
CA LYS A 555 6.37 3.97 -4.51
C LYS A 555 6.21 3.10 -5.74
N LEU A 556 6.59 3.62 -6.90
CA LEU A 556 6.57 2.89 -8.18
C LEU A 556 8.02 2.54 -8.55
N THR A 557 8.30 1.29 -8.88
CA THR A 557 9.62 0.79 -9.29
C THR A 557 9.43 -0.46 -10.16
N GLY A 558 10.51 -1.07 -10.65
CA GLY A 558 10.43 -2.30 -11.46
C GLY A 558 10.71 -2.04 -12.93
N ILE A 559 10.14 -2.84 -13.82
CA ILE A 559 10.52 -2.87 -15.24
C ILE A 559 9.43 -2.19 -16.08
N LEU A 560 9.84 -1.48 -17.13
CA LEU A 560 8.92 -0.83 -18.06
C LEU A 560 8.12 -1.87 -18.88
N SER A 561 6.86 -1.57 -19.21
CA SER A 561 6.08 -2.40 -20.16
C SER A 561 6.41 -2.01 -21.61
N LEU A 562 7.32 -2.78 -22.21
CA LEU A 562 7.96 -2.42 -23.49
C LEU A 562 7.22 -2.94 -24.73
N GLY A 563 7.58 -2.36 -25.88
CA GLY A 563 7.20 -2.76 -27.23
C GLY A 563 8.41 -2.70 -28.17
N ALA A 564 8.25 -3.19 -29.40
CA ALA A 564 9.29 -3.17 -30.43
C ALA A 564 8.90 -2.26 -31.61
N LEU A 565 9.91 -1.74 -32.31
CA LEU A 565 9.75 -0.86 -33.47
C LEU A 565 10.39 -1.49 -34.70
N GLN A 566 9.81 -1.26 -35.89
CA GLN A 566 10.49 -1.57 -37.14
C GLN A 566 11.78 -0.73 -37.28
N PRO A 567 12.79 -1.20 -38.04
CA PRO A 567 13.96 -0.39 -38.37
C PRO A 567 13.57 0.96 -38.98
N GLY A 568 13.97 2.06 -38.33
CA GLY A 568 13.62 3.43 -38.74
C GLY A 568 12.22 3.91 -38.36
N GLU A 569 11.40 3.09 -37.68
CA GLU A 569 10.10 3.51 -37.13
C GLU A 569 10.31 4.41 -35.90
N TYR A 570 9.59 5.53 -35.86
CA TYR A 570 9.55 6.45 -34.72
C TYR A 570 8.09 6.72 -34.32
N ARG A 571 7.78 6.62 -33.04
CA ARG A 571 6.46 6.91 -32.48
C ARG A 571 6.55 8.03 -31.45
N LYS A 572 5.79 9.11 -31.65
CA LYS A 572 5.68 10.24 -30.72
C LYS A 572 5.02 9.91 -29.37
N TYR A 573 4.52 8.69 -29.19
CA TYR A 573 3.72 8.27 -28.04
C TYR A 573 4.55 7.63 -26.92
N GLY A 574 5.89 7.70 -27.01
CA GLY A 574 6.82 7.03 -26.11
C GLY A 574 8.27 7.33 -26.44
N THR A 575 9.18 6.67 -25.72
CA THR A 575 10.63 6.84 -25.82
C THR A 575 11.27 5.58 -26.37
N MET A 576 12.21 5.71 -27.31
CA MET A 576 13.09 4.61 -27.69
C MET A 576 14.23 4.56 -26.66
N ILE A 577 14.25 3.52 -25.83
CA ILE A 577 15.21 3.39 -24.71
C ILE A 577 16.48 2.64 -25.11
N ALA A 578 16.39 1.75 -26.10
CA ALA A 578 17.50 1.06 -26.75
C ALA A 578 17.15 0.83 -28.22
N PRO A 579 18.09 0.45 -29.12
CA PRO A 579 17.82 0.27 -30.54
C PRO A 579 16.64 -0.68 -30.81
N GLY A 580 15.54 -0.16 -31.36
CA GLY A 580 14.30 -0.92 -31.62
C GLY A 580 13.43 -1.22 -30.39
N LEU A 581 13.88 -0.88 -29.18
CA LEU A 581 13.18 -1.11 -27.91
C LEU A 581 12.46 0.16 -27.46
N TYR A 582 11.14 0.06 -27.23
CA TYR A 582 10.25 1.20 -27.10
C TYR A 582 9.42 1.15 -25.82
N ALA A 583 9.38 2.26 -25.09
CA ALA A 583 8.61 2.44 -23.87
C ALA A 583 7.48 3.47 -24.11
N PRO A 584 6.21 3.05 -24.22
CA PRO A 584 5.11 3.97 -24.44
C PRO A 584 4.81 4.82 -23.19
N VAL A 585 4.44 6.09 -23.40
CA VAL A 585 3.91 6.99 -22.35
C VAL A 585 2.66 6.36 -21.75
N HIS A 586 2.52 6.47 -20.44
CA HIS A 586 1.38 5.95 -19.69
C HIS A 586 1.14 6.79 -18.44
N GLN A 587 0.01 6.55 -17.78
CA GLN A 587 -0.29 7.15 -16.47
C GLN A 587 -0.50 6.05 -15.44
N HIS A 588 -0.22 6.36 -14.17
CA HIS A 588 -0.57 5.49 -13.04
C HIS A 588 -1.55 6.25 -12.16
N PHE A 589 -2.77 5.73 -12.00
CA PHE A 589 -3.79 6.30 -11.12
C PHE A 589 -4.09 5.39 -9.95
N PHE A 590 -4.19 5.98 -8.75
CA PHE A 590 -4.48 5.31 -7.49
C PHE A 590 -5.74 5.92 -6.88
N VAL A 591 -6.58 5.09 -6.26
CA VAL A 591 -7.77 5.56 -5.55
C VAL A 591 -7.70 5.19 -4.07
N ALA A 592 -7.56 6.20 -3.21
CA ALA A 592 -7.68 6.04 -1.77
C ALA A 592 -9.15 6.22 -1.33
N ARG A 593 -9.72 5.20 -0.69
CA ARG A 593 -11.04 5.26 -0.04
C ARG A 593 -10.84 5.56 1.44
N MET A 594 -11.40 6.67 1.90
CA MET A 594 -11.25 7.14 3.28
C MET A 594 -12.63 7.37 3.87
N ASP A 595 -13.06 6.44 4.70
CA ASP A 595 -14.30 6.52 5.47
C ASP A 595 -14.00 7.35 6.73
N MET A 596 -14.44 8.61 6.76
CA MET A 596 -13.97 9.62 7.71
C MET A 596 -14.89 9.71 8.94
N ALA A 597 -14.30 9.96 10.11
CA ALA A 597 -15.01 9.94 11.38
C ALA A 597 -14.51 11.05 12.34
N VAL A 598 -14.14 12.22 11.81
CA VAL A 598 -13.42 13.26 12.56
C VAL A 598 -14.24 13.74 13.75
N ASP A 599 -13.74 13.48 14.96
CA ASP A 599 -14.40 13.75 16.25
C ASP A 599 -15.83 13.17 16.40
N CYS A 600 -16.26 12.28 15.50
CA CYS A 600 -17.56 11.60 15.59
C CYS A 600 -17.46 10.38 16.49
N LYS A 601 -18.32 10.29 17.51
CA LYS A 601 -18.49 9.06 18.29
C LYS A 601 -19.31 8.04 17.49
N PRO A 602 -19.31 6.76 17.89
CA PRO A 602 -20.14 5.73 17.26
C PRO A 602 -21.62 6.11 17.10
N GLY A 603 -22.10 6.12 15.86
CA GLY A 603 -23.47 6.50 15.51
C GLY A 603 -23.72 8.02 15.45
N GLU A 604 -22.70 8.85 15.69
CA GLU A 604 -22.75 10.28 15.39
C GLU A 604 -22.34 10.51 13.92
N ALA A 605 -23.18 11.23 13.18
CA ALA A 605 -22.97 11.57 11.78
C ALA A 605 -22.88 13.10 11.68
N PHE A 606 -21.79 13.69 12.18
CA PHE A 606 -21.60 15.14 12.25
C PHE A 606 -20.45 15.62 11.38
N ASN A 607 -20.06 14.86 10.35
CA ASN A 607 -19.04 15.26 9.41
C ASN A 607 -19.66 15.93 8.17
N GLN A 608 -18.91 16.88 7.62
CA GLN A 608 -19.20 17.56 6.35
C GLN A 608 -17.86 17.95 5.69
N VAL A 609 -17.86 18.20 4.38
CA VAL A 609 -16.65 18.55 3.62
C VAL A 609 -16.70 20.00 3.14
N VAL A 610 -15.66 20.77 3.47
CA VAL A 610 -15.47 22.14 3.01
C VAL A 610 -14.29 22.19 2.05
N GLU A 611 -14.51 22.64 0.82
CA GLU A 611 -13.45 23.05 -0.11
C GLU A 611 -12.92 24.43 0.29
N VAL A 612 -11.61 24.62 0.21
CA VAL A 612 -10.94 25.89 0.51
C VAL A 612 -10.05 26.29 -0.66
N ASP A 613 -10.31 27.48 -1.21
CA ASP A 613 -9.50 28.13 -2.24
C ASP A 613 -8.86 29.41 -1.69
N LEU A 614 -7.64 29.72 -2.10
CA LEU A 614 -7.00 30.99 -1.81
C LEU A 614 -7.37 32.01 -2.90
N LYS A 615 -7.83 33.20 -2.48
CA LYS A 615 -8.22 34.32 -3.34
C LYS A 615 -7.38 35.55 -3.05
N VAL A 616 -6.98 36.27 -4.09
CA VAL A 616 -6.36 37.59 -3.98
C VAL A 616 -7.46 38.64 -3.84
N GLU A 617 -7.31 39.56 -2.89
CA GLU A 617 -8.26 40.66 -2.68
C GLU A 617 -8.09 41.74 -3.76
N GLY A 618 -9.19 42.38 -4.15
CA GLY A 618 -9.17 43.44 -5.16
C GLY A 618 -8.37 44.68 -4.70
N PRO A 619 -7.87 45.49 -5.65
CA PRO A 619 -7.27 46.79 -5.32
C PRO A 619 -8.33 47.75 -4.78
N GLY A 620 -7.99 48.55 -3.76
CA GLY A 620 -8.92 49.54 -3.20
C GLY A 620 -8.46 50.14 -1.87
N GLU A 621 -9.31 50.97 -1.25
CA GLU A 621 -9.02 51.66 0.02
C GLU A 621 -8.70 50.69 1.17
N ASN A 622 -9.30 49.49 1.17
CA ASN A 622 -9.04 48.44 2.16
C ASN A 622 -7.83 47.55 1.82
N ASN A 623 -7.19 47.75 0.66
CA ASN A 623 -6.05 46.97 0.16
C ASN A 623 -5.08 47.88 -0.62
N VAL A 624 -4.71 49.03 -0.03
CA VAL A 624 -3.94 50.11 -0.70
C VAL A 624 -2.59 49.61 -1.27
N HIS A 625 -2.03 48.56 -0.66
CA HIS A 625 -0.75 47.97 -1.07
C HIS A 625 -0.90 46.73 -1.97
N ASN A 626 -2.12 46.36 -2.36
CA ASN A 626 -2.45 45.24 -3.26
C ASN A 626 -1.85 43.88 -2.84
N ASN A 627 -1.64 43.68 -1.54
CA ASN A 627 -0.95 42.51 -0.99
C ASN A 627 -1.89 41.52 -0.27
N ALA A 628 -3.15 41.88 -0.07
CA ALA A 628 -4.10 41.06 0.67
C ALA A 628 -4.59 39.85 -0.14
N PHE A 629 -4.70 38.71 0.54
CA PHE A 629 -5.31 37.48 0.04
C PHE A 629 -5.92 36.73 1.22
N TYR A 630 -6.91 35.89 0.97
CA TYR A 630 -7.66 35.17 2.01
C TYR A 630 -8.08 33.77 1.55
N ALA A 631 -8.54 32.96 2.51
CA ALA A 631 -9.15 31.66 2.24
C ALA A 631 -10.66 31.82 2.06
N GLU A 632 -11.19 31.42 0.91
CA GLU A 632 -12.62 31.29 0.64
C GLU A 632 -13.05 29.84 0.89
N GLU A 633 -14.16 29.66 1.62
CA GLU A 633 -14.68 28.34 1.97
C GLU A 633 -15.98 28.04 1.23
N THR A 634 -16.04 26.89 0.55
CA THR A 634 -17.24 26.36 -0.11
C THR A 634 -17.63 25.04 0.53
N LEU A 635 -18.78 25.01 1.20
CA LEU A 635 -19.37 23.77 1.73
C LEU A 635 -19.89 22.91 0.58
N LEU A 636 -19.43 21.66 0.49
CA LEU A 636 -19.88 20.69 -0.51
C LEU A 636 -21.14 20.00 0.04
N LYS A 637 -22.31 20.37 -0.49
CA LYS A 637 -23.61 20.01 0.12
C LYS A 637 -24.19 18.68 -0.36
N SER A 638 -23.80 18.24 -1.54
CA SER A 638 -24.32 17.02 -2.18
C SER A 638 -23.25 16.32 -3.02
N GLU A 639 -23.46 15.05 -3.32
CA GLU A 639 -22.49 14.21 -4.04
C GLU A 639 -22.15 14.75 -5.44
N MET A 640 -23.12 15.33 -6.18
CA MET A 640 -22.85 15.95 -7.48
C MET A 640 -22.03 17.23 -7.37
N GLN A 641 -22.16 17.99 -6.28
CA GLN A 641 -21.33 19.17 -6.03
C GLN A 641 -19.89 18.79 -5.66
N ALA A 642 -19.72 17.61 -5.04
CA ALA A 642 -18.47 17.13 -4.47
C ALA A 642 -17.56 16.35 -5.44
N MET A 643 -17.82 16.41 -6.74
CA MET A 643 -16.89 16.03 -7.79
C MET A 643 -15.92 17.19 -8.05
N ARG A 644 -14.71 17.14 -7.47
CA ARG A 644 -13.77 18.28 -7.43
C ARG A 644 -12.40 17.94 -8.01
N ASP A 645 -11.78 18.92 -8.64
CA ASP A 645 -10.41 18.83 -9.17
C ASP A 645 -9.44 19.62 -8.29
N CYS A 646 -8.19 19.14 -8.23
CA CYS A 646 -7.09 19.87 -7.60
C CYS A 646 -6.80 21.18 -8.37
N SER A 647 -6.57 22.28 -7.65
CA SER A 647 -6.17 23.56 -8.24
C SER A 647 -4.92 24.09 -7.53
N PRO A 648 -3.72 23.85 -8.08
CA PRO A 648 -2.47 24.40 -7.55
C PRO A 648 -2.45 25.94 -7.54
N LEU A 649 -3.11 26.57 -8.52
CA LEU A 649 -3.17 28.04 -8.66
C LEU A 649 -3.93 28.73 -7.51
N SER A 650 -4.90 28.04 -6.90
CA SER A 650 -5.63 28.52 -5.71
C SER A 650 -5.24 27.76 -4.44
N ALA A 651 -4.16 26.97 -4.45
CA ALA A 651 -3.73 26.09 -3.36
C ALA A 651 -4.89 25.25 -2.75
N ARG A 652 -5.78 24.76 -3.63
CA ARG A 652 -7.04 24.11 -3.24
C ARG A 652 -6.81 22.90 -2.36
N HIS A 653 -7.65 22.78 -1.34
CA HIS A 653 -7.66 21.65 -0.43
C HIS A 653 -9.05 21.47 0.18
N TRP A 654 -9.28 20.33 0.84
CA TRP A 654 -10.58 20.00 1.41
C TRP A 654 -10.45 19.66 2.88
N ILE A 655 -11.44 20.02 3.69
CA ILE A 655 -11.43 19.82 5.14
C ILE A 655 -12.70 19.08 5.55
N VAL A 656 -12.53 17.89 6.09
CA VAL A 656 -13.58 17.19 6.83
C VAL A 656 -13.71 17.85 8.19
N ARG A 657 -14.88 18.36 8.52
CA ARG A 657 -15.14 19.09 9.77
C ARG A 657 -16.26 18.45 10.58
N ASN A 658 -16.09 18.43 11.90
CA ASN A 658 -17.14 18.05 12.83
C ASN A 658 -18.02 19.28 13.14
N THR A 659 -19.34 19.19 12.96
CA THR A 659 -20.27 20.32 13.15
C THR A 659 -20.73 20.54 14.60
N ARG A 660 -20.23 19.75 15.55
CA ARG A 660 -20.59 19.84 16.98
C ARG A 660 -19.40 20.10 17.89
N THR A 661 -18.19 19.81 17.44
CA THR A 661 -17.00 19.83 18.28
C THR A 661 -16.08 20.98 17.91
N VAL A 662 -15.90 21.90 18.86
CA VAL A 662 -15.07 23.10 18.73
C VAL A 662 -13.75 22.97 19.48
N ASN A 663 -12.74 23.71 19.03
CA ASN A 663 -11.46 23.90 19.72
C ASN A 663 -11.48 25.16 20.61
N ARG A 664 -10.33 25.48 21.22
CA ARG A 664 -10.16 26.62 22.15
C ARG A 664 -10.49 28.00 21.58
N THR A 665 -10.60 28.18 20.26
CA THR A 665 -11.00 29.46 19.64
C THR A 665 -12.46 29.49 19.20
N GLY A 666 -13.24 28.47 19.55
CA GLY A 666 -14.63 28.31 19.12
C GLY A 666 -14.81 27.83 17.68
N GLN A 667 -13.71 27.55 16.97
CA GLN A 667 -13.73 27.05 15.60
C GLN A 667 -13.96 25.53 15.56
N LEU A 668 -14.64 25.05 14.53
CA LEU A 668 -14.91 23.63 14.34
C LEU A 668 -13.61 22.83 14.16
N THR A 669 -13.57 21.65 14.76
CA THR A 669 -12.48 20.68 14.60
C THR A 669 -12.55 20.00 13.23
N GLY A 670 -11.41 19.76 12.58
CA GLY A 670 -11.37 19.08 11.29
C GLY A 670 -10.05 18.39 10.96
N TYR A 671 -10.04 17.61 9.89
CA TYR A 671 -8.84 17.13 9.20
C TYR A 671 -8.87 17.59 7.74
N LYS A 672 -7.76 18.17 7.30
CA LYS A 672 -7.53 18.70 5.96
C LYS A 672 -6.87 17.63 5.08
N LEU A 673 -7.49 17.26 3.97
CA LEU A 673 -6.81 16.60 2.87
C LEU A 673 -6.03 17.65 2.08
N LEU A 674 -4.71 17.55 2.13
CA LEU A 674 -3.77 18.32 1.32
C LEU A 674 -3.32 17.47 0.12
N PRO A 675 -3.64 17.89 -1.11
CA PRO A 675 -3.16 17.21 -2.32
C PRO A 675 -1.63 17.20 -2.43
N GLY A 676 -1.07 16.08 -2.90
CA GLY A 676 0.27 16.04 -3.47
C GLY A 676 0.26 16.30 -4.98
N SER A 677 1.40 16.04 -5.63
CA SER A 677 1.54 16.04 -7.10
C SER A 677 0.45 15.19 -7.76
N ASN A 678 -0.06 15.65 -8.90
CA ASN A 678 -1.27 15.08 -9.49
C ASN A 678 -1.43 15.31 -10.98
N CYS A 679 -2.25 14.48 -11.62
CA CYS A 679 -2.78 14.69 -12.96
C CYS A 679 -4.23 14.18 -13.08
N LEU A 680 -4.85 14.47 -14.22
CA LEU A 680 -6.11 13.88 -14.69
C LEU A 680 -5.82 13.02 -15.93
N PRO A 681 -6.73 12.11 -16.34
CA PRO A 681 -6.53 11.25 -17.51
C PRO A 681 -6.32 12.05 -18.80
N LEU A 682 -5.17 11.86 -19.44
CA LEU A 682 -4.79 12.47 -20.71
C LEU A 682 -5.38 11.68 -21.88
N ALA A 683 -6.72 11.63 -21.94
CA ALA A 683 -7.47 10.87 -22.93
C ALA A 683 -8.69 11.66 -23.45
N GLY A 684 -9.19 11.30 -24.63
CA GLY A 684 -10.46 11.83 -25.14
C GLY A 684 -11.66 11.40 -24.29
N SER A 685 -12.74 12.19 -24.27
CA SER A 685 -13.92 11.93 -23.41
C SER A 685 -14.55 10.54 -23.62
N GLU A 686 -14.48 10.04 -24.86
CA GLU A 686 -15.02 8.75 -25.32
C GLU A 686 -13.99 7.61 -25.31
N ALA A 687 -12.83 7.79 -24.66
CA ALA A 687 -11.83 6.74 -24.54
C ALA A 687 -12.41 5.50 -23.84
N LYS A 688 -12.22 4.32 -24.45
CA LYS A 688 -12.91 3.08 -24.05
C LYS A 688 -12.68 2.72 -22.57
N PHE A 689 -11.46 2.92 -22.06
CA PHE A 689 -11.16 2.67 -20.65
C PHE A 689 -11.95 3.60 -19.70
N LEU A 690 -12.23 4.85 -20.06
CA LEU A 690 -12.99 5.81 -19.24
C LEU A 690 -14.48 5.44 -19.07
N ARG A 691 -15.01 4.46 -19.81
CA ARG A 691 -16.31 3.85 -19.51
C ARG A 691 -16.26 3.15 -18.15
N ARG A 692 -15.24 2.31 -17.94
CA ARG A 692 -14.98 1.54 -16.71
C ARG A 692 -14.31 2.42 -15.63
N ALA A 693 -13.36 3.26 -16.05
CA ALA A 693 -12.55 4.14 -15.20
C ALA A 693 -13.11 5.56 -15.09
N SER A 694 -14.44 5.73 -15.11
CA SER A 694 -15.08 7.06 -15.14
C SER A 694 -14.84 7.88 -13.86
N PHE A 695 -14.45 7.23 -12.76
CA PHE A 695 -13.98 7.87 -11.53
C PHE A 695 -12.65 8.63 -11.71
N LEU A 696 -11.86 8.36 -12.75
CA LEU A 696 -10.64 9.11 -13.03
C LEU A 696 -10.88 10.56 -13.46
N LYS A 697 -12.12 10.93 -13.79
CA LYS A 697 -12.45 12.26 -14.33
C LYS A 697 -12.29 13.40 -13.32
N HIS A 698 -12.23 13.12 -12.01
CA HIS A 698 -12.02 14.10 -10.95
C HIS A 698 -11.08 13.59 -9.86
N ASN A 699 -10.32 14.50 -9.23
CA ASN A 699 -9.36 14.13 -8.18
C ASN A 699 -10.01 13.81 -6.82
N LEU A 700 -11.14 14.42 -6.51
CA LEU A 700 -11.91 14.13 -5.31
C LEU A 700 -13.37 13.85 -5.68
N TRP A 701 -13.91 12.81 -5.06
CA TRP A 701 -15.34 12.56 -4.97
C TRP A 701 -15.69 12.39 -3.50
N VAL A 702 -16.88 12.81 -3.10
CA VAL A 702 -17.40 12.56 -1.75
C VAL A 702 -18.77 11.91 -1.87
N THR A 703 -18.97 10.78 -1.19
CA THR A 703 -20.27 10.13 -1.07
C THR A 703 -20.75 10.10 0.37
N GLN A 704 -22.06 10.01 0.56
CA GLN A 704 -22.60 9.49 1.81
C GLN A 704 -22.15 8.02 1.96
N TYR A 705 -21.83 7.60 3.18
CA TYR A 705 -21.46 6.21 3.43
C TYR A 705 -22.61 5.25 3.05
N SER A 706 -22.27 4.25 2.26
CA SER A 706 -23.08 3.06 2.03
C SER A 706 -22.20 1.83 2.17
N ARG A 707 -22.75 0.75 2.75
CA ARG A 707 -22.00 -0.46 3.08
C ARG A 707 -21.48 -1.20 1.84
N ASP A 708 -22.27 -1.18 0.76
CA ASP A 708 -21.96 -1.91 -0.47
C ASP A 708 -21.17 -1.06 -1.49
N GLU A 709 -20.90 0.22 -1.17
CA GLU A 709 -20.11 1.13 -2.00
C GLU A 709 -18.62 1.05 -1.61
N MET A 710 -17.93 0.05 -2.17
CA MET A 710 -16.53 -0.28 -1.85
C MET A 710 -15.53 0.01 -2.98
N PHE A 711 -15.84 -0.35 -4.23
CA PHE A 711 -14.88 -0.28 -5.34
C PHE A 711 -15.31 0.70 -6.45
N PRO A 712 -14.50 1.71 -6.79
CA PRO A 712 -14.93 2.84 -7.62
C PRO A 712 -15.18 2.47 -9.09
N GLY A 713 -14.53 1.42 -9.59
CA GLY A 713 -14.77 0.83 -10.93
C GLY A 713 -15.85 -0.24 -10.96
N GLY A 714 -16.57 -0.46 -9.85
CA GLY A 714 -17.49 -1.58 -9.66
C GLY A 714 -16.79 -2.84 -9.11
N GLU A 715 -17.62 -3.81 -8.75
CA GLU A 715 -17.18 -5.06 -8.11
C GLU A 715 -16.28 -5.90 -9.02
N PHE A 716 -16.63 -6.01 -10.30
CA PHE A 716 -15.95 -6.87 -11.26
C PHE A 716 -15.59 -6.05 -12.51
N PRO A 717 -14.44 -5.36 -12.55
CA PRO A 717 -14.09 -4.54 -13.70
C PRO A 717 -13.64 -5.37 -14.91
N ASN A 718 -13.09 -6.58 -14.73
CA ASN A 718 -12.66 -7.46 -15.83
C ASN A 718 -13.81 -7.74 -16.80
N GLN A 719 -13.59 -7.49 -18.11
CA GLN A 719 -14.60 -7.63 -19.16
C GLN A 719 -15.93 -6.90 -18.94
N ASN A 720 -16.02 -5.92 -18.02
CA ASN A 720 -17.31 -5.40 -17.56
C ASN A 720 -18.09 -4.63 -18.65
N PRO A 721 -19.25 -5.14 -19.12
CA PRO A 721 -20.13 -4.42 -20.04
C PRO A 721 -21.08 -3.47 -19.29
N ARG A 722 -21.25 -3.62 -17.98
CA ARG A 722 -22.37 -3.05 -17.25
C ARG A 722 -22.22 -1.53 -17.14
N VAL A 723 -23.34 -0.85 -17.32
CA VAL A 723 -23.46 0.60 -17.14
C VAL A 723 -24.21 0.86 -15.85
N GLY A 724 -23.91 1.98 -15.18
CA GLY A 724 -24.58 2.31 -13.92
C GLY A 724 -23.96 1.66 -12.68
N GLU A 725 -22.68 1.29 -12.73
CA GLU A 725 -21.93 0.80 -11.57
C GLU A 725 -20.88 1.82 -11.11
N GLY A 726 -20.31 1.58 -9.92
CA GLY A 726 -19.18 2.34 -9.38
C GLY A 726 -19.47 3.79 -9.02
N LEU A 727 -18.40 4.50 -8.66
CA LEU A 727 -18.43 5.82 -8.03
C LEU A 727 -19.12 6.88 -8.87
N SER A 728 -18.87 6.88 -10.19
CA SER A 728 -19.51 7.81 -11.13
C SER A 728 -21.01 7.56 -11.33
N THR A 729 -21.54 6.47 -10.79
CA THR A 729 -22.98 6.23 -10.69
C THR A 729 -23.50 6.52 -9.30
N TRP A 730 -22.78 6.15 -8.24
CA TRP A 730 -23.22 6.40 -6.87
C TRP A 730 -23.48 7.89 -6.61
N VAL A 731 -22.59 8.79 -7.06
CA VAL A 731 -22.78 10.24 -6.89
C VAL A 731 -24.03 10.82 -7.57
N LYS A 732 -24.62 10.11 -8.55
CA LYS A 732 -25.87 10.52 -9.22
C LYS A 732 -27.11 10.34 -8.34
N GLN A 733 -26.97 9.67 -7.19
CA GLN A 733 -27.99 9.68 -6.13
C GLN A 733 -28.11 11.07 -5.48
N ASP A 734 -27.08 11.92 -5.64
CA ASP A 734 -26.98 13.30 -5.14
C ASP A 734 -27.36 13.45 -3.66
N ARG A 735 -26.92 12.48 -2.84
CA ARG A 735 -27.26 12.42 -1.40
C ARG A 735 -26.67 13.63 -0.66
N PRO A 736 -27.31 14.09 0.43
CA PRO A 736 -26.80 15.20 1.22
C PRO A 736 -25.48 14.83 1.91
N LEU A 737 -24.54 15.78 1.94
CA LEU A 737 -23.21 15.66 2.56
C LEU A 737 -23.03 16.57 3.79
N GLU A 738 -24.06 17.36 4.14
CA GLU A 738 -24.11 18.11 5.39
C GLU A 738 -24.55 17.17 6.53
N GLU A 739 -23.71 17.04 7.57
CA GLU A 739 -23.99 16.23 8.77
C GLU A 739 -24.35 14.77 8.48
N THR A 740 -23.42 14.06 7.84
CA THR A 740 -23.55 12.63 7.54
C THR A 740 -22.25 11.87 7.85
N ASP A 741 -22.33 10.53 7.86
CA ASP A 741 -21.17 9.68 7.60
C ASP A 741 -20.74 9.90 6.14
N ILE A 742 -19.47 10.25 5.92
CA ILE A 742 -18.91 10.60 4.60
C ILE A 742 -17.76 9.68 4.22
N VAL A 743 -17.64 9.38 2.93
CA VAL A 743 -16.49 8.70 2.35
C VAL A 743 -15.84 9.63 1.33
N LEU A 744 -14.55 9.92 1.52
CA LEU A 744 -13.72 10.57 0.52
C LEU A 744 -13.14 9.50 -0.41
N TRP A 745 -13.22 9.76 -1.71
CA TRP A 745 -12.59 8.97 -2.76
C TRP A 745 -11.57 9.88 -3.43
N TYR A 746 -10.30 9.75 -3.04
CA TYR A 746 -9.23 10.58 -3.56
C TYR A 746 -8.49 9.84 -4.66
N VAL A 747 -8.64 10.35 -5.88
CA VAL A 747 -8.01 9.84 -7.09
C VAL A 747 -6.79 10.70 -7.39
N PHE A 748 -5.62 10.08 -7.38
CA PHE A 748 -4.37 10.75 -7.66
C PHE A 748 -3.50 9.94 -8.61
N GLY A 749 -2.71 10.62 -9.43
CA GLY A 749 -1.90 9.94 -10.44
C GLY A 749 -0.72 10.73 -10.96
N ILE A 750 0.17 10.00 -11.63
CA ILE A 750 1.37 10.50 -12.29
C ILE A 750 1.31 10.17 -13.78
N THR A 751 1.81 11.10 -14.61
CA THR A 751 2.05 10.86 -16.04
C THR A 751 3.51 10.49 -16.23
N HIS A 752 3.76 9.24 -16.61
CA HIS A 752 5.10 8.73 -16.85
C HIS A 752 5.45 8.85 -18.35
N VAL A 753 6.45 9.68 -18.64
CA VAL A 753 7.14 9.73 -19.93
C VAL A 753 8.49 9.03 -19.73
N PRO A 754 8.63 7.75 -20.15
CA PRO A 754 9.81 6.95 -19.81
C PRO A 754 11.10 7.54 -20.37
N ARG A 755 12.22 7.32 -19.67
CA ARG A 755 13.56 7.79 -20.04
C ARG A 755 14.54 6.62 -20.09
N LEU A 756 15.78 6.89 -20.49
CA LEU A 756 16.83 5.87 -20.51
C LEU A 756 17.26 5.47 -19.10
N GLU A 757 17.18 6.40 -18.13
CA GLU A 757 17.49 6.15 -16.72
C GLU A 757 16.48 5.23 -16.02
N ASP A 758 15.34 4.94 -16.67
CA ASP A 758 14.29 4.05 -16.18
C ASP A 758 14.50 2.59 -16.66
N TRP A 759 15.62 2.32 -17.35
CA TRP A 759 16.04 1.02 -17.91
C TRP A 759 17.42 0.62 -17.36
N PRO A 760 17.68 -0.67 -17.02
CA PRO A 760 16.79 -1.84 -17.13
C PRO A 760 15.73 -1.97 -16.02
N VAL A 761 15.89 -1.24 -14.92
CA VAL A 761 14.95 -1.20 -13.79
C VAL A 761 14.78 0.26 -13.38
N MET A 762 13.53 0.70 -13.30
CA MET A 762 13.12 2.05 -12.97
C MET A 762 13.47 2.40 -11.52
N PRO A 763 14.24 3.47 -11.26
CA PRO A 763 14.42 4.00 -9.91
C PRO A 763 13.09 4.43 -9.28
N VAL A 764 12.97 4.31 -7.95
CA VAL A 764 11.71 4.59 -7.24
C VAL A 764 11.22 6.03 -7.46
N ASP A 765 10.07 6.16 -8.11
CA ASP A 765 9.25 7.38 -8.11
C ASP A 765 8.21 7.35 -6.98
N ARG A 766 7.74 8.52 -6.53
CA ARG A 766 6.90 8.70 -5.34
C ARG A 766 5.72 9.62 -5.61
N ILE A 767 4.52 9.17 -5.23
CA ILE A 767 3.31 9.99 -5.26
C ILE A 767 2.46 9.73 -4.01
N GLY A 768 1.68 10.71 -3.57
CA GLY A 768 0.95 10.61 -2.31
C GLY A 768 0.15 11.85 -1.94
N PHE A 769 -0.36 11.87 -0.72
CA PHE A 769 -1.10 13.00 -0.13
C PHE A 769 -1.02 12.99 1.41
N THR A 770 -1.55 14.04 2.05
CA THR A 770 -1.48 14.17 3.52
C THR A 770 -2.83 14.56 4.11
N LEU A 771 -3.22 13.90 5.21
CA LEU A 771 -4.30 14.32 6.10
C LEU A 771 -3.68 15.08 7.29
N LEU A 772 -3.97 16.37 7.39
CA LEU A 772 -3.43 17.28 8.42
C LEU A 772 -4.51 17.63 9.45
N PRO A 773 -4.21 17.68 10.76
CA PRO A 773 -5.17 18.17 11.75
C PRO A 773 -5.44 19.67 11.54
N HIS A 774 -6.68 20.05 11.26
CA HIS A 774 -7.10 21.43 11.04
C HIS A 774 -7.94 21.93 12.21
N GLY A 775 -7.29 22.60 13.17
CA GLY A 775 -7.97 23.03 14.40
C GLY A 775 -8.51 21.85 15.23
N PHE A 776 -8.06 20.61 14.96
CA PHE A 776 -8.43 19.43 15.72
C PHE A 776 -7.90 19.52 17.16
N PHE A 777 -6.63 19.86 17.32
CA PHE A 777 -5.98 20.06 18.63
C PHE A 777 -6.07 21.52 19.10
N ASN A 778 -5.97 21.75 20.41
CA ASN A 778 -5.98 23.11 20.99
C ASN A 778 -4.64 23.84 20.88
N CYS A 779 -3.56 23.11 20.61
CA CYS A 779 -2.21 23.60 20.34
C CYS A 779 -1.49 22.56 19.45
N SER A 780 -0.21 22.77 19.13
CA SER A 780 0.57 21.72 18.47
C SER A 780 0.63 20.48 19.38
N PRO A 781 0.22 19.29 18.93
CA PRO A 781 0.25 18.08 19.74
C PRO A 781 1.66 17.47 19.88
N ALA A 782 2.66 18.11 19.26
CA ALA A 782 4.07 17.76 19.28
C ALA A 782 4.89 18.45 20.39
N VAL A 783 4.27 19.30 21.21
CA VAL A 783 4.99 20.07 22.27
C VAL A 783 5.40 19.22 23.48
N ASP A 784 4.74 18.10 23.72
CA ASP A 784 5.03 17.17 24.82
C ASP A 784 5.94 16.00 24.40
N VAL A 785 6.39 15.97 23.13
CA VAL A 785 7.54 15.15 22.74
C VAL A 785 8.76 15.64 23.55
N PRO A 786 9.55 14.75 24.17
CA PRO A 786 10.70 15.15 24.99
C PRO A 786 11.87 15.67 24.13
N PRO A 787 12.72 16.57 24.68
CA PRO A 787 13.97 16.96 24.02
C PRO A 787 14.85 15.74 23.74
N SER A 788 15.62 15.80 22.65
CA SER A 788 16.72 14.85 22.46
C SER A 788 17.85 15.17 23.44
N THR A 789 18.42 14.15 24.07
CA THR A 789 19.59 14.28 24.94
C THR A 789 20.80 14.74 24.12
N CYS A 790 21.39 15.87 24.47
CA CYS A 790 22.67 16.30 23.92
C CYS A 790 23.82 15.55 24.63
N GLU A 791 24.72 14.92 23.87
CA GLU A 791 25.88 14.19 24.41
C GLU A 791 26.89 15.07 25.18
N LEU A 792 26.72 16.39 25.15
CA LEU A 792 27.53 17.33 25.92
C LEU A 792 27.12 17.38 27.41
N ASP A 793 25.84 17.14 27.73
CA ASP A 793 25.33 17.22 29.11
C ASP A 793 25.73 16.01 29.97
N SER A 794 26.07 14.88 29.34
CA SER A 794 26.49 13.64 30.01
C SER A 794 27.97 13.62 30.43
N LYS A 795 28.79 14.61 30.04
CA LYS A 795 30.21 14.68 30.46
C LYS A 795 30.48 15.57 31.67
N ASP A 796 29.57 16.46 32.04
CA ASP A 796 29.71 17.32 33.23
C ASP A 796 29.11 16.69 34.50
N THR A 797 28.36 15.59 34.39
CA THR A 797 27.70 14.92 35.54
C THR A 797 28.58 13.89 36.25
N ASP A 798 29.55 13.26 35.57
CA ASP A 798 30.54 12.35 36.19
C ASP A 798 31.77 13.08 36.78
N ALA A 799 31.79 14.43 36.74
CA ALA A 799 32.98 15.22 37.06
C ALA A 799 32.72 16.48 37.89
N LYS A 800 31.92 16.40 38.97
CA LYS A 800 31.92 17.32 40.14
C LYS A 800 31.08 16.82 41.33
N GLU A 801 31.57 15.81 42.05
CA GLU A 801 31.52 15.93 43.51
C GLU A 801 32.75 16.74 43.95
N THR A 802 32.55 17.66 44.91
CA THR A 802 33.49 18.70 45.35
C THR A 802 33.82 19.80 44.30
N VAL A 803 33.15 20.95 44.42
CA VAL A 803 33.74 22.25 44.79
C VAL A 803 32.62 23.29 44.88
N VAL A 804 32.59 24.05 45.98
CA VAL A 804 31.68 25.19 46.17
C VAL A 804 32.27 26.43 45.49
N THR A 805 31.61 26.96 44.46
CA THR A 805 31.95 28.27 43.87
C THR A 805 30.72 29.13 43.58
N LYS A 806 30.86 30.42 43.86
CA LYS A 806 29.79 31.45 43.80
C LYS A 806 29.42 31.83 42.35
N PRO A 807 28.21 32.39 42.13
CA PRO A 807 27.82 32.88 40.81
C PRO A 807 28.66 34.08 40.38
N ILE A 808 29.23 34.01 39.16
CA ILE A 808 29.87 35.15 38.51
C ILE A 808 28.84 35.81 37.60
N GLN A 809 28.43 37.03 37.96
CA GLN A 809 27.83 37.96 37.02
C GLN A 809 28.93 38.55 36.14
N THR A 810 28.73 38.56 34.82
CA THR A 810 29.52 39.40 33.91
C THR A 810 28.55 40.25 33.08
N PRO A 811 28.58 41.59 33.20
CA PRO A 811 27.82 42.48 32.34
C PRO A 811 28.54 42.69 31.00
N ILE A 812 27.93 43.51 30.12
CA ILE A 812 28.35 43.85 28.74
C ILE A 812 27.75 42.89 27.69
N ILE A 813 26.59 43.25 27.15
CA ILE A 813 26.50 43.82 25.79
C ILE A 813 25.62 45.07 25.89
N ALA A 814 26.24 46.24 25.72
CA ALA A 814 25.59 47.47 25.31
C ALA A 814 26.28 47.88 24.00
N LYS A 815 25.49 48.34 23.02
CA LYS A 815 25.84 48.46 21.58
C LYS A 815 25.82 47.14 20.80
N LEU A 816 24.61 46.70 20.46
CA LEU A 816 24.16 46.61 19.06
C LEU A 816 22.65 46.90 19.03
#